data_AF-A0A3N5JRT4-F1
#
_entry.id   AF-A0A3N5JRT4-F1
#
_cell.length_a   1.000
_cell.length_b   1.000
_cell.length_c   1.000
_cell.angle_alpha   90.00
_cell.angle_beta   90.00
_cell.angle_gamma   90.00
#
_symmetry.space_group_name_H-M   'P 1'
#
loop_
_entity.id
_entity.type
_entity.pdbx_description
1 polymer ?
#
loop_
_entity_poly.entity_id
_entity_poly.type
_entity_poly.pdbx_seq_one_letter_code
_entity_poly.pdbx_strand_id
1 'polypeptide(L)'
;MEPPDMNSRFLLLLSAVGLFLISDSAATEPKEISNKLLEFANETKEYYEGFSASIGANDFSYHSLRNDLTECLLTRCTTGDMAIEWNTAPVAPVTKGGRAGFVWIAAIDMTSESHLFDVYFNHVKRFQIASGRETNWELASPEGGKLKYIGVEKDQHGDIHGYMSLSVPAEWLNPGNPQSIKIVGNDDKSNCWIIVFKAADAQSYLLQSLKYDAWVNVKISKENNRYLFGINVPPHFKGRKIMLQAGGKDIEINVPNSSHISFNDAALNSVEIENMPFGVYDEFGELVYVPSFSENSRSSMLIFNAIVQCQVEKLNGAVTEIKGSRIYKPKTVESLFNLSQSNLAQGKIYLMNSSHQDIAWMDSPEKCILERDTMLITPLYEKAMKDDSYRFDIEDALMLKEYVHRHPDKKEGIKRLLKNGQISCGSSYIQPYEELYSGEALVRQFYYGARWLKKEFGYSANTYWNPDVPGRTLQMPQILKKSGTNYLLLSRMEKGIFKWYSPDGSYVTVYSPGHYSESFTALQRNVYDAAQYIAASSLPWSKYFAAPSEFTAVPLFSDWDMSPAKDYSVIIDWWNHTSQVRDKEGQFVPIKLPQIELALTPDFIEQFEKNASHIPWIKGERPAVWLYIHGPTHQKAIQASRKGDIMLTIAEKFSTINSLIDRSFIRYPEEELNNAWESKIYPDHGWGGKHGDITDGLFKEKYVYALSEAEKIVESQLKDIAAKIKFDSGKGQPLVVFNSLNWKRNDPASAQIKFEKSTAKNIELTDYTGESVLFQADDVSFYDDGSIESMTICFIAEDVPSIGYKTFYVKPSDKKMIHAKQDFK
;
A
#
# COMPACT_ATOMS: atom_id res chain seq x y z
N MET A 1 -22.01 -23.06 48.93
CA MET A 1 -22.90 -24.01 48.25
C MET A 1 -24.00 -23.20 47.61
N GLU A 2 -23.88 -22.97 46.30
CA GLU A 2 -24.93 -22.68 45.31
C GLU A 2 -24.25 -22.77 43.93
N PRO A 3 -24.98 -23.15 42.86
CA PRO A 3 -24.47 -24.03 41.81
C PRO A 3 -23.78 -23.29 40.65
N PRO A 4 -22.99 -24.01 39.83
CA PRO A 4 -22.35 -23.43 38.67
C PRO A 4 -23.32 -23.24 37.51
N ASP A 5 -23.06 -22.14 36.81
CA ASP A 5 -23.76 -21.53 35.69
C ASP A 5 -23.92 -22.49 34.49
N MET A 6 -25.14 -22.51 33.94
CA MET A 6 -25.59 -23.42 32.89
C MET A 6 -25.65 -22.67 31.55
N ASN A 7 -24.51 -22.13 31.09
CA ASN A 7 -24.40 -21.39 29.83
C ASN A 7 -23.36 -21.93 28.84
N SER A 8 -22.80 -23.12 29.09
CA SER A 8 -21.72 -23.72 28.26
C SER A 8 -22.17 -24.89 27.36
N ARG A 9 -23.47 -25.01 27.04
CA ARG A 9 -23.98 -26.14 26.22
C ARG A 9 -24.70 -25.80 24.91
N PHE A 10 -24.72 -24.55 24.46
CA PHE A 10 -25.36 -24.19 23.18
C PHE A 10 -24.42 -24.11 21.96
N LEU A 11 -23.11 -24.29 22.14
CA LEU A 11 -22.10 -24.17 21.06
C LEU A 11 -21.68 -25.49 20.40
N LEU A 12 -22.20 -26.64 20.84
CA LEU A 12 -21.70 -27.97 20.44
C LEU A 12 -22.57 -28.72 19.41
N LEU A 13 -23.55 -28.05 18.78
CA LEU A 13 -24.39 -28.62 17.71
C LEU A 13 -24.26 -27.91 16.35
N LEU A 14 -23.46 -26.84 16.25
CA LEU A 14 -23.22 -26.11 14.99
C LEU A 14 -22.02 -26.63 14.18
N SER A 15 -21.15 -27.47 14.76
CA SER A 15 -19.94 -27.96 14.09
C SER A 15 -20.17 -29.08 13.08
N ALA A 16 -21.40 -29.59 12.93
CA ALA A 16 -21.73 -30.68 12.01
C ALA A 16 -22.26 -30.21 10.64
N VAL A 17 -22.51 -28.91 10.48
CA VAL A 17 -23.19 -28.31 9.34
C VAL A 17 -22.27 -27.18 8.86
N GLY A 18 -21.71 -27.27 7.64
CA GLY A 18 -20.74 -26.31 7.07
C GLY A 18 -21.29 -24.91 6.81
N LEU A 19 -21.85 -24.29 7.84
CA LEU A 19 -22.72 -23.14 7.79
C LEU A 19 -22.25 -22.14 8.84
N PHE A 20 -21.83 -20.98 8.35
CA PHE A 20 -21.26 -19.94 9.20
C PHE A 20 -22.33 -19.01 9.65
N LEU A 21 -22.30 -18.57 10.90
CA LEU A 21 -23.18 -17.52 11.38
C LEU A 21 -22.34 -16.25 11.56
N ILE A 22 -22.74 -15.15 10.91
CA ILE A 22 -22.03 -13.87 11.03
C ILE A 22 -22.92 -12.85 11.75
N SER A 23 -22.35 -12.11 12.70
CA SER A 23 -23.01 -10.97 13.33
C SER A 23 -23.12 -9.79 12.36
N ASP A 24 -24.34 -9.52 11.93
CA ASP A 24 -24.97 -8.31 11.38
C ASP A 24 -24.32 -7.40 10.31
N SER A 25 -23.09 -7.62 9.81
CA SER A 25 -22.50 -6.66 8.83
C SER A 25 -21.92 -7.24 7.54
N ALA A 26 -21.69 -8.55 7.42
CA ALA A 26 -20.83 -9.09 6.36
C ALA A 26 -21.53 -9.64 5.11
N ALA A 27 -22.78 -10.10 5.24
CA ALA A 27 -23.54 -10.57 4.08
C ALA A 27 -24.14 -9.37 3.35
N THR A 28 -23.62 -9.06 2.17
CA THR A 28 -24.26 -8.16 1.21
C THR A 28 -25.65 -8.70 0.88
N GLU A 29 -26.64 -7.81 0.73
CA GLU A 29 -27.96 -8.22 0.22
C GLU A 29 -27.79 -9.02 -1.09
N PRO A 30 -28.62 -10.06 -1.33
CA PRO A 30 -28.64 -10.78 -2.59
C PRO A 30 -28.70 -9.81 -3.78
N LYS A 31 -27.61 -9.67 -4.55
CA LYS A 31 -27.63 -8.89 -5.80
C LYS A 31 -28.55 -9.62 -6.79
N GLU A 32 -29.71 -9.05 -7.06
CA GLU A 32 -30.60 -9.55 -8.11
C GLU A 32 -29.91 -9.38 -9.47
N ILE A 33 -29.77 -10.47 -10.25
CA ILE A 33 -29.39 -10.34 -11.66
C ILE A 33 -30.44 -9.48 -12.32
N SER A 34 -30.04 -8.32 -12.83
CA SER A 34 -30.98 -7.44 -13.52
C SER A 34 -31.61 -8.19 -14.70
N ASN A 35 -32.93 -8.02 -14.90
CA ASN A 35 -33.63 -8.62 -16.05
C ASN A 35 -32.92 -8.33 -17.39
N LYS A 36 -32.24 -7.18 -17.50
CA LYS A 36 -31.43 -6.79 -18.66
C LYS A 36 -30.23 -7.70 -18.90
N LEU A 37 -29.50 -8.09 -17.86
CA LEU A 37 -28.36 -9.00 -18.00
C LEU A 37 -28.83 -10.40 -18.40
N LEU A 38 -29.98 -10.84 -17.86
CA LEU A 38 -30.62 -12.10 -18.26
C LEU A 38 -31.07 -12.07 -19.73
N GLU A 39 -31.71 -10.99 -20.18
CA GLU A 39 -32.08 -10.81 -21.59
C GLU A 39 -30.86 -10.82 -22.50
N PHE A 40 -29.81 -10.08 -22.14
CA PHE A 40 -28.56 -10.04 -22.88
C PHE A 40 -27.91 -11.42 -23.01
N ALA A 41 -27.76 -12.14 -21.90
CA ALA A 41 -27.12 -13.45 -21.92
C ALA A 41 -27.95 -14.51 -22.67
N ASN A 42 -29.28 -14.41 -22.67
CA ASN A 42 -30.13 -15.24 -23.53
C ASN A 42 -29.98 -14.89 -25.02
N GLU A 43 -29.89 -13.60 -25.35
CA GLU A 43 -29.65 -13.12 -26.72
C GLU A 43 -28.28 -13.59 -27.25
N THR A 44 -27.26 -13.61 -26.40
CA THR A 44 -25.88 -13.94 -26.77
C THR A 44 -25.49 -15.40 -26.53
N LYS A 45 -26.42 -16.29 -26.16
CA LYS A 45 -26.10 -17.66 -25.72
C LYS A 45 -25.27 -18.50 -26.70
N GLU A 46 -25.42 -18.26 -28.01
CA GLU A 46 -24.69 -18.98 -29.07
C GLU A 46 -23.43 -18.20 -29.55
N TYR A 47 -23.05 -17.12 -28.86
CA TYR A 47 -21.90 -16.31 -29.24
C TYR A 47 -20.60 -16.94 -28.74
N TYR A 48 -19.51 -16.62 -29.44
CA TYR A 48 -18.16 -17.05 -29.12
C TYR A 48 -17.52 -16.15 -28.05
N GLU A 49 -16.44 -16.64 -27.45
CA GLU A 49 -15.59 -15.82 -26.60
C GLU A 49 -14.98 -14.68 -27.41
N GLY A 50 -15.21 -13.45 -26.94
CA GLY A 50 -14.77 -12.23 -27.61
C GLY A 50 -13.32 -11.88 -27.35
N PHE A 51 -12.67 -12.53 -26.38
CA PHE A 51 -11.24 -12.35 -26.09
C PHE A 51 -10.55 -13.72 -26.00
N SER A 52 -9.37 -13.85 -26.60
CA SER A 52 -8.51 -15.04 -26.50
C SER A 52 -7.05 -14.70 -26.29
N ALA A 53 -6.53 -13.68 -27.00
CA ALA A 53 -5.14 -13.23 -26.86
C ALA A 53 -5.00 -11.75 -27.22
N SER A 54 -4.14 -11.03 -26.48
CA SER A 54 -3.74 -9.66 -26.86
C SER A 54 -2.80 -9.69 -28.08
N ILE A 55 -2.94 -8.72 -28.98
CA ILE A 55 -2.09 -8.54 -30.17
C ILE A 55 -1.34 -7.20 -30.12
N GLY A 56 -1.94 -6.20 -29.46
CA GLY A 56 -1.42 -4.83 -29.36
C GLY A 56 -0.62 -4.54 -28.08
N ALA A 57 -0.38 -3.26 -27.84
CA ALA A 57 0.20 -2.74 -26.61
C ALA A 57 -0.90 -2.29 -25.62
N ASN A 58 -0.52 -1.55 -24.57
CA ASN A 58 -1.40 -0.98 -23.55
C ASN A 58 -2.00 -2.00 -22.56
N ASP A 59 -1.21 -3.01 -22.20
CA ASP A 59 -1.49 -3.86 -21.04
C ASP A 59 -1.57 -3.03 -19.76
N PHE A 60 -2.61 -3.26 -18.99
CA PHE A 60 -2.90 -2.55 -17.75
C PHE A 60 -3.50 -3.49 -16.70
N SER A 61 -3.58 -3.03 -15.46
CA SER A 61 -4.24 -3.73 -14.37
C SER A 61 -5.33 -2.84 -13.80
N TYR A 62 -6.58 -3.31 -13.82
CA TYR A 62 -7.74 -2.60 -13.28
C TYR A 62 -8.71 -3.60 -12.66
N HIS A 63 -9.51 -3.19 -11.70
CA HIS A 63 -10.49 -4.09 -11.09
C HIS A 63 -11.64 -4.39 -12.08
N SER A 64 -12.25 -5.57 -11.99
CA SER A 64 -13.34 -6.00 -12.90
C SER A 64 -14.60 -6.41 -12.13
N LEU A 65 -15.68 -6.73 -12.86
CA LEU A 65 -16.85 -7.45 -12.33
C LEU A 65 -16.48 -8.79 -11.69
N ARG A 66 -15.35 -9.34 -12.12
CA ARG A 66 -14.80 -10.63 -11.70
C ARG A 66 -13.50 -10.40 -10.97
N ASN A 67 -13.41 -10.83 -9.71
CA ASN A 67 -12.22 -10.55 -8.88
C ASN A 67 -10.97 -11.34 -9.27
N ASP A 68 -11.17 -12.47 -9.94
CA ASP A 68 -10.10 -13.23 -10.59
C ASP A 68 -9.49 -12.53 -11.81
N LEU A 69 -10.05 -11.39 -12.23
CA LEU A 69 -9.71 -10.73 -13.47
C LEU A 69 -9.29 -9.28 -13.20
N THR A 70 -7.99 -9.03 -13.29
CA THR A 70 -7.44 -7.67 -13.20
C THR A 70 -6.66 -7.25 -14.45
N GLU A 71 -6.09 -8.22 -15.17
CA GLU A 71 -5.38 -7.93 -16.41
C GLU A 71 -6.34 -7.45 -17.50
N CYS A 72 -5.99 -6.34 -18.12
CA CYS A 72 -6.82 -5.69 -19.12
C CYS A 72 -6.00 -4.91 -20.14
N LEU A 73 -6.68 -4.41 -21.17
CA LEU A 73 -6.16 -3.53 -22.20
C LEU A 73 -6.87 -2.17 -22.04
N LEU A 74 -6.10 -1.08 -22.05
CA LEU A 74 -6.61 0.28 -21.88
C LEU A 74 -6.41 1.11 -23.16
N THR A 75 -7.44 1.83 -23.59
CA THR A 75 -7.33 2.88 -24.61
C THR A 75 -7.89 4.21 -24.10
N ARG A 76 -7.34 5.33 -24.55
CA ARG A 76 -7.75 6.70 -24.17
C ARG A 76 -7.92 7.62 -25.37
N CYS A 77 -8.74 8.66 -25.23
CA CYS A 77 -8.92 9.70 -26.23
C CYS A 77 -7.86 10.83 -26.14
N THR A 78 -6.60 10.47 -25.88
CA THR A 78 -5.52 11.43 -25.62
C THR A 78 -4.86 11.95 -26.89
N THR A 79 -4.44 11.05 -27.78
CA THR A 79 -3.63 11.41 -28.98
C THR A 79 -4.16 10.83 -30.29
N GLY A 80 -5.17 9.95 -30.27
CA GLY A 80 -5.60 9.22 -31.48
C GLY A 80 -4.79 7.96 -31.81
N ASP A 81 -3.65 7.74 -31.12
CA ASP A 81 -2.73 6.63 -31.43
C ASP A 81 -2.78 5.49 -30.40
N MET A 82 -3.41 5.72 -29.25
CA MET A 82 -3.56 4.68 -28.22
C MET A 82 -4.62 3.68 -28.68
N ALA A 83 -4.18 2.49 -29.09
CA ALA A 83 -5.03 1.44 -29.59
C ALA A 83 -4.90 0.17 -28.74
N ILE A 84 -6.02 -0.50 -28.51
CA ILE A 84 -6.06 -1.85 -27.96
C ILE A 84 -6.52 -2.80 -29.05
N GLU A 85 -5.82 -3.92 -29.21
CA GLU A 85 -6.11 -4.92 -30.24
C GLU A 85 -5.94 -6.32 -29.67
N TRP A 86 -6.92 -7.18 -29.94
CA TRP A 86 -6.96 -8.55 -29.44
C TRP A 86 -7.68 -9.49 -30.43
N ASN A 87 -7.47 -10.79 -30.22
CA ASN A 87 -8.12 -11.86 -30.96
C ASN A 87 -9.36 -12.39 -30.23
N THR A 88 -10.39 -12.78 -30.96
CA THR A 88 -11.53 -13.57 -30.47
C THR A 88 -11.19 -15.06 -30.42
N ALA A 89 -12.11 -15.92 -29.96
CA ALA A 89 -12.02 -17.35 -30.25
C ALA A 89 -12.20 -17.64 -31.76
N PRO A 90 -11.63 -18.75 -32.28
CA PRO A 90 -11.87 -19.19 -33.66
C PRO A 90 -13.35 -19.45 -33.94
N VAL A 91 -13.80 -19.04 -35.12
CA VAL A 91 -15.22 -19.16 -35.52
C VAL A 91 -15.39 -20.24 -36.57
N ALA A 92 -16.35 -21.15 -36.37
CA ALA A 92 -16.68 -22.16 -37.38
C ALA A 92 -17.23 -21.52 -38.68
N PRO A 93 -17.11 -22.17 -39.85
CA PRO A 93 -17.69 -21.65 -41.09
C PRO A 93 -19.18 -21.34 -40.96
N VAL A 94 -19.55 -20.09 -41.26
CA VAL A 94 -20.93 -19.61 -41.23
C VAL A 94 -21.48 -19.61 -42.66
N THR A 95 -22.70 -20.12 -42.84
CA THR A 95 -23.36 -20.10 -44.15
C THR A 95 -23.58 -18.68 -44.64
N LYS A 96 -23.54 -18.46 -45.95
CA LYS A 96 -23.79 -17.14 -46.57
C LYS A 96 -25.15 -16.57 -46.10
N GLY A 97 -25.17 -15.32 -45.65
CA GLY A 97 -26.33 -14.67 -45.02
C GLY A 97 -26.54 -14.99 -43.52
N GLY A 98 -25.71 -15.86 -42.95
CA GLY A 98 -25.67 -16.14 -41.52
C GLY A 98 -24.88 -15.11 -40.72
N ARG A 99 -24.79 -15.30 -39.40
CA ARG A 99 -24.12 -14.39 -38.47
C ARG A 99 -23.30 -15.15 -37.43
N ALA A 100 -22.26 -14.51 -36.92
CA ALA A 100 -21.57 -14.94 -35.70
C ALA A 100 -21.59 -13.80 -34.69
N GLY A 101 -21.52 -14.13 -33.40
CA GLY A 101 -21.43 -13.14 -32.35
C GLY A 101 -20.28 -13.41 -31.39
N PHE A 102 -19.86 -12.37 -30.69
CA PHE A 102 -18.77 -12.39 -29.70
C PHE A 102 -19.20 -11.67 -28.44
N VAL A 103 -18.72 -12.12 -27.27
CA VAL A 103 -18.96 -11.45 -25.98
C VAL A 103 -17.65 -11.29 -25.20
N TRP A 104 -17.40 -10.11 -24.64
CA TRP A 104 -16.26 -9.85 -23.76
C TRP A 104 -16.63 -8.91 -22.63
N ILE A 105 -15.79 -8.84 -21.60
CA ILE A 105 -15.97 -7.94 -20.46
C ILE A 105 -15.25 -6.62 -20.76
N ALA A 106 -15.93 -5.51 -20.50
CA ALA A 106 -15.38 -4.17 -20.69
C ALA A 106 -15.76 -3.25 -19.53
N ALA A 107 -15.00 -2.17 -19.37
CA ALA A 107 -15.38 -1.04 -18.54
C ALA A 107 -15.24 0.25 -19.34
N ILE A 108 -16.11 1.22 -19.06
CA ILE A 108 -16.18 2.49 -19.79
C ILE A 108 -16.23 3.64 -18.78
N ASP A 109 -15.41 4.65 -19.04
CA ASP A 109 -15.39 5.91 -18.29
C ASP A 109 -16.71 6.68 -18.47
N MET A 110 -17.32 7.09 -17.37
CA MET A 110 -18.62 7.78 -17.37
C MET A 110 -18.45 9.29 -17.35
N THR A 111 -18.29 9.88 -18.53
CA THR A 111 -18.06 11.32 -18.69
C THR A 111 -19.35 12.12 -18.98
N SER A 112 -19.35 13.41 -18.63
CA SER A 112 -20.41 14.36 -19.05
C SER A 112 -20.27 14.79 -20.50
N GLU A 113 -19.03 14.88 -20.98
CA GLU A 113 -18.70 15.18 -22.37
C GLU A 113 -18.56 13.87 -23.15
N SER A 114 -18.92 13.89 -24.42
CA SER A 114 -18.89 12.71 -25.26
C SER A 114 -17.58 12.65 -26.06
N HIS A 115 -16.87 11.54 -25.93
CA HIS A 115 -15.62 11.25 -26.64
C HIS A 115 -15.79 10.02 -27.51
N LEU A 116 -15.10 10.00 -28.65
CA LEU A 116 -15.35 8.98 -29.67
C LEU A 116 -14.26 7.92 -29.70
N PHE A 117 -14.67 6.67 -29.86
CA PHE A 117 -13.79 5.52 -29.99
C PHE A 117 -14.12 4.76 -31.27
N ASP A 118 -13.14 4.59 -32.14
CA ASP A 118 -13.29 3.86 -33.38
C ASP A 118 -13.08 2.36 -33.17
N VAL A 119 -14.04 1.54 -33.60
CA VAL A 119 -13.98 0.08 -33.47
C VAL A 119 -13.76 -0.54 -34.85
N TYR A 120 -12.70 -1.32 -34.95
CA TYR A 120 -12.31 -2.06 -36.13
C TYR A 120 -12.55 -3.55 -35.92
N PHE A 121 -13.04 -4.21 -36.95
CA PHE A 121 -13.17 -5.66 -37.02
C PHE A 121 -12.43 -6.16 -38.25
N ASN A 122 -11.44 -7.04 -38.06
CA ASN A 122 -10.51 -7.48 -39.11
C ASN A 122 -9.91 -6.31 -39.90
N HIS A 123 -9.38 -5.33 -39.16
CA HIS A 123 -8.73 -4.11 -39.67
C HIS A 123 -9.61 -3.12 -40.46
N VAL A 124 -10.92 -3.37 -40.57
CA VAL A 124 -11.88 -2.43 -41.18
C VAL A 124 -12.66 -1.71 -40.09
N LYS A 125 -12.73 -0.37 -40.13
CA LYS A 125 -13.55 0.41 -39.21
C LYS A 125 -15.03 0.08 -39.43
N ARG A 126 -15.70 -0.43 -38.40
CA ARG A 126 -17.11 -0.89 -38.48
C ARG A 126 -18.07 -0.08 -37.63
N PHE A 127 -17.60 0.44 -36.49
CA PHE A 127 -18.41 1.21 -35.55
C PHE A 127 -17.62 2.38 -34.99
N GLN A 128 -18.35 3.31 -34.39
CA GLN A 128 -17.81 4.38 -33.56
C GLN A 128 -18.66 4.45 -32.28
N ILE A 129 -18.03 4.22 -31.14
CA ILE A 129 -18.66 4.32 -29.82
C ILE A 129 -18.51 5.76 -29.34
N ALA A 130 -19.54 6.29 -28.69
CA ALA A 130 -19.50 7.57 -28.00
C ALA A 130 -19.52 7.30 -26.48
N SER A 131 -18.56 7.84 -25.73
CA SER A 131 -18.64 7.87 -24.28
C SER A 131 -19.77 8.79 -23.82
N GLY A 132 -20.27 8.58 -22.61
CA GLY A 132 -21.33 9.39 -22.05
C GLY A 132 -21.98 8.77 -20.83
N ARG A 133 -23.18 9.23 -20.49
CA ARG A 133 -23.92 8.80 -19.28
C ARG A 133 -24.76 7.53 -19.47
N GLU A 134 -24.83 7.00 -20.68
CA GLU A 134 -25.63 5.81 -20.97
C GLU A 134 -24.92 4.55 -20.51
N THR A 135 -25.55 3.82 -19.57
CA THR A 135 -25.01 2.58 -19.03
C THR A 135 -25.34 1.36 -19.90
N ASN A 136 -26.18 1.53 -20.93
CA ASN A 136 -26.62 0.47 -21.83
C ASN A 136 -26.91 1.08 -23.21
N TRP A 137 -26.37 0.51 -24.28
CA TRP A 137 -26.58 1.02 -25.64
C TRP A 137 -26.37 -0.07 -26.69
N GLU A 138 -26.93 0.14 -27.90
CA GLU A 138 -26.75 -0.72 -29.09
C GLU A 138 -26.51 0.16 -30.32
N LEU A 139 -25.53 -0.21 -31.12
CA LEU A 139 -25.13 0.43 -32.36
C LEU A 139 -25.26 -0.56 -33.52
N ALA A 140 -25.89 -0.13 -34.62
CA ALA A 140 -25.98 -0.91 -35.85
C ALA A 140 -25.07 -0.30 -36.93
N SER A 141 -24.32 -1.16 -37.62
CA SER A 141 -23.54 -0.79 -38.80
C SER A 141 -24.43 -0.86 -40.04
N PRO A 142 -24.28 0.05 -41.02
CA PRO A 142 -25.03 0.00 -42.29
C PRO A 142 -24.87 -1.32 -43.06
N GLU A 143 -23.73 -1.98 -42.86
CA GLU A 143 -23.39 -3.29 -43.44
C GLU A 143 -23.91 -4.49 -42.63
N GLY A 144 -24.74 -4.23 -41.61
CA GLY A 144 -25.48 -5.26 -40.89
C GLY A 144 -24.83 -5.78 -39.61
N GLY A 145 -23.68 -5.27 -39.17
CA GLY A 145 -23.12 -5.57 -37.85
C GLY A 145 -23.89 -4.90 -36.70
N LYS A 146 -23.86 -5.47 -35.49
CA LYS A 146 -24.45 -4.89 -34.28
C LYS A 146 -23.48 -4.97 -33.11
N LEU A 147 -23.20 -3.84 -32.46
CA LEU A 147 -22.35 -3.74 -31.27
C LEU A 147 -23.19 -3.24 -30.09
N LYS A 148 -23.16 -3.92 -28.96
CA LYS A 148 -23.99 -3.64 -27.79
C LYS A 148 -23.15 -3.60 -26.53
N TYR A 149 -23.53 -2.76 -25.58
CA TYR A 149 -22.97 -2.72 -24.24
C TYR A 149 -24.07 -2.76 -23.19
N ILE A 150 -23.87 -3.58 -22.16
CA ILE A 150 -24.75 -3.67 -21.00
C ILE A 150 -23.90 -3.49 -19.74
N GLY A 151 -24.13 -2.37 -19.04
CA GLY A 151 -23.55 -2.10 -17.74
C GLY A 151 -24.19 -2.92 -16.63
N VAL A 152 -23.34 -3.49 -15.76
CA VAL A 152 -23.74 -4.40 -14.67
C VAL A 152 -23.47 -3.76 -13.31
N GLU A 153 -22.28 -3.17 -13.13
CA GLU A 153 -21.86 -2.58 -11.86
C GLU A 153 -21.21 -1.23 -12.09
N LYS A 154 -21.39 -0.33 -11.12
CA LYS A 154 -20.75 0.97 -11.08
C LYS A 154 -19.65 0.93 -10.02
N ASP A 155 -18.44 1.34 -10.38
CA ASP A 155 -17.35 1.41 -9.41
C ASP A 155 -17.44 2.65 -8.51
N GLN A 156 -16.47 2.79 -7.60
CA GLN A 156 -16.40 3.90 -6.65
C GLN A 156 -16.15 5.27 -7.30
N HIS A 157 -15.58 5.30 -8.51
CA HIS A 157 -15.33 6.53 -9.28
C HIS A 157 -16.51 6.88 -10.19
N GLY A 158 -17.42 5.92 -10.35
CA GLY A 158 -18.64 6.05 -11.09
C GLY A 158 -18.58 5.48 -12.50
N ASP A 159 -17.52 4.76 -12.81
CA ASP A 159 -17.31 4.09 -14.08
C ASP A 159 -18.14 2.81 -14.15
N ILE A 160 -18.54 2.42 -15.35
CA ILE A 160 -19.46 1.30 -15.53
C ILE A 160 -18.70 0.11 -16.07
N HIS A 161 -18.83 -1.01 -15.36
CA HIS A 161 -18.32 -2.31 -15.77
C HIS A 161 -19.46 -3.17 -16.32
N GLY A 162 -19.20 -3.90 -17.39
CA GLY A 162 -20.25 -4.58 -18.13
C GLY A 162 -19.75 -5.60 -19.14
N TYR A 163 -20.67 -6.03 -19.99
CA TYR A 163 -20.38 -6.90 -21.13
C TYR A 163 -20.61 -6.14 -22.43
N MET A 164 -19.69 -6.33 -23.38
CA MET A 164 -19.91 -5.96 -24.77
C MET A 164 -20.27 -7.20 -25.57
N SER A 165 -21.15 -7.04 -26.57
CA SER A 165 -21.36 -8.05 -27.59
C SER A 165 -21.29 -7.47 -28.99
N LEU A 166 -20.73 -8.25 -29.92
CA LEU A 166 -20.61 -7.89 -31.32
C LEU A 166 -21.17 -9.01 -32.19
N SER A 167 -22.27 -8.74 -32.90
CA SER A 167 -22.85 -9.62 -33.92
C SER A 167 -22.41 -9.16 -35.30
N VAL A 168 -21.76 -10.02 -36.08
CA VAL A 168 -21.25 -9.70 -37.42
C VAL A 168 -21.87 -10.60 -38.49
N PRO A 169 -22.07 -10.09 -39.71
CA PRO A 169 -22.48 -10.91 -40.85
C PRO A 169 -21.34 -11.83 -41.31
N ALA A 170 -21.68 -12.95 -41.95
CA ALA A 170 -20.71 -13.95 -42.41
C ALA A 170 -19.61 -13.37 -43.32
N GLU A 171 -19.93 -12.32 -44.08
CA GLU A 171 -19.04 -11.61 -45.00
C GLU A 171 -17.88 -10.87 -44.30
N TRP A 172 -17.98 -10.62 -43.00
CA TRP A 172 -16.91 -9.99 -42.23
C TRP A 172 -15.92 -11.00 -41.63
N LEU A 173 -16.29 -12.28 -41.62
CA LEU A 173 -15.55 -13.32 -40.92
C LEU A 173 -14.45 -13.91 -41.79
N ASN A 174 -13.38 -14.34 -41.14
CA ASN A 174 -12.38 -15.26 -41.66
C ASN A 174 -12.62 -16.65 -41.06
N PRO A 175 -13.41 -17.55 -41.70
CA PRO A 175 -13.77 -18.85 -41.13
C PRO A 175 -12.59 -19.69 -40.68
N GLY A 176 -12.75 -20.37 -39.55
CA GLY A 176 -11.73 -21.24 -38.94
C GLY A 176 -10.62 -20.50 -38.19
N ASN A 177 -10.57 -19.17 -38.27
CA ASN A 177 -9.54 -18.37 -37.60
C ASN A 177 -10.14 -17.51 -36.48
N PRO A 178 -9.34 -17.10 -35.48
CA PRO A 178 -9.63 -15.95 -34.64
C PRO A 178 -9.90 -14.69 -35.47
N GLN A 179 -10.75 -13.80 -34.96
CA GLN A 179 -11.01 -12.50 -35.58
C GLN A 179 -10.28 -11.41 -34.78
N SER A 180 -9.75 -10.40 -35.45
CA SER A 180 -9.14 -9.24 -34.76
C SER A 180 -10.20 -8.18 -34.46
N ILE A 181 -10.23 -7.71 -33.22
CA ILE A 181 -10.98 -6.52 -32.80
C ILE A 181 -9.98 -5.48 -32.30
N LYS A 182 -10.12 -4.24 -32.78
CA LYS A 182 -9.31 -3.11 -32.34
C LYS A 182 -10.19 -1.94 -31.93
N ILE A 183 -9.89 -1.30 -30.81
CA ILE A 183 -10.52 -0.04 -30.39
C ILE A 183 -9.43 1.03 -30.29
N VAL A 184 -9.71 2.21 -30.85
CA VAL A 184 -8.81 3.37 -30.82
C VAL A 184 -9.59 4.56 -30.28
N GLY A 185 -9.10 5.21 -29.24
CA GLY A 185 -9.68 6.49 -28.77
C GLY A 185 -9.24 7.62 -29.69
N ASN A 186 -10.15 8.53 -30.03
CA ASN A 186 -9.87 9.65 -30.93
C ASN A 186 -8.91 10.68 -30.30
N ASP A 187 -8.33 11.55 -31.12
CA ASP A 187 -7.50 12.66 -30.65
C ASP A 187 -8.36 13.82 -30.08
N ASP A 188 -8.97 13.60 -28.91
CA ASP A 188 -9.85 14.57 -28.25
C ASP A 188 -9.14 15.30 -27.08
N LYS A 189 -7.84 15.06 -26.87
CA LYS A 189 -7.05 15.57 -25.72
C LYS A 189 -7.70 15.26 -24.36
N SER A 190 -8.40 14.14 -24.26
CA SER A 190 -9.15 13.71 -23.08
C SER A 190 -8.56 12.44 -22.49
N ASN A 191 -8.61 12.31 -21.16
CA ASN A 191 -8.24 11.07 -20.48
C ASN A 191 -9.38 10.03 -20.50
N CYS A 192 -10.52 10.33 -21.12
CA CYS A 192 -11.64 9.39 -21.25
C CYS A 192 -11.17 8.06 -21.83
N TRP A 193 -11.64 6.95 -21.23
CA TRP A 193 -11.08 5.63 -21.48
C TRP A 193 -12.12 4.53 -21.69
N ILE A 194 -11.68 3.49 -22.41
CA ILE A 194 -12.36 2.18 -22.49
C ILE A 194 -11.33 1.11 -22.12
N ILE A 195 -11.76 0.16 -21.30
CA ILE A 195 -10.99 -1.01 -20.90
C ILE A 195 -11.65 -2.28 -21.47
N VAL A 196 -10.83 -3.21 -21.96
CA VAL A 196 -11.23 -4.58 -22.28
C VAL A 196 -10.46 -5.53 -21.39
N PHE A 197 -11.15 -6.37 -20.62
CA PHE A 197 -10.49 -7.31 -19.73
C PHE A 197 -10.05 -8.57 -20.47
N LYS A 198 -8.92 -9.14 -20.07
CA LYS A 198 -8.35 -10.34 -20.68
C LYS A 198 -9.03 -11.62 -20.20
N ALA A 199 -10.32 -11.76 -20.47
CA ALA A 199 -11.12 -12.92 -20.09
C ALA A 199 -11.36 -13.86 -21.28
N ALA A 200 -10.70 -15.01 -21.28
CA ALA A 200 -10.91 -16.06 -22.28
C ALA A 200 -12.18 -16.90 -22.05
N ASP A 201 -12.90 -16.63 -20.97
CA ASP A 201 -14.08 -17.35 -20.50
C ASP A 201 -15.25 -16.39 -20.17
N ALA A 202 -15.27 -15.19 -20.74
CA ALA A 202 -16.29 -14.17 -20.45
C ALA A 202 -17.70 -14.69 -20.72
N GLN A 203 -17.93 -15.30 -21.89
CA GLN A 203 -19.23 -15.79 -22.29
C GLN A 203 -19.62 -17.06 -21.53
N SER A 204 -18.69 -18.00 -21.46
CA SER A 204 -18.90 -19.25 -20.73
C SER A 204 -19.23 -18.98 -19.26
N TYR A 205 -18.52 -18.03 -18.62
CA TYR A 205 -18.81 -17.61 -17.26
C TYR A 205 -20.20 -17.00 -17.14
N LEU A 206 -20.59 -16.06 -18.01
CA LEU A 206 -21.91 -15.43 -18.00
C LEU A 206 -23.05 -16.46 -18.11
N LEU A 207 -22.91 -17.44 -19.00
CA LEU A 207 -23.91 -18.50 -19.16
C LEU A 207 -23.97 -19.46 -17.98
N GLN A 208 -22.84 -19.76 -17.36
CA GLN A 208 -22.84 -20.58 -16.14
C GLN A 208 -23.42 -19.79 -14.96
N SER A 209 -23.10 -18.51 -14.83
CA SER A 209 -23.66 -17.66 -13.79
C SER A 209 -25.18 -17.61 -13.91
N LEU A 210 -25.76 -17.47 -15.10
CA LEU A 210 -27.22 -17.56 -15.29
C LEU A 210 -27.86 -18.88 -14.84
N LYS A 211 -27.13 -20.00 -14.88
CA LYS A 211 -27.66 -21.30 -14.47
C LYS A 211 -27.66 -21.43 -12.94
N TYR A 212 -26.55 -21.01 -12.33
CA TYR A 212 -26.31 -21.14 -10.90
C TYR A 212 -26.92 -20.00 -10.09
N ASP A 213 -26.78 -18.76 -10.54
CA ASP A 213 -27.24 -17.57 -9.82
C ASP A 213 -28.75 -17.61 -9.62
N ALA A 214 -29.15 -17.54 -8.36
CA ALA A 214 -30.55 -17.63 -7.99
C ALA A 214 -30.78 -16.94 -6.65
N TRP A 215 -31.97 -16.38 -6.47
CA TRP A 215 -32.45 -15.95 -5.17
C TRP A 215 -33.74 -16.69 -4.83
N VAL A 216 -34.04 -16.80 -3.55
CA VAL A 216 -35.34 -17.32 -3.09
C VAL A 216 -35.72 -16.58 -1.82
N ASN A 217 -36.98 -16.19 -1.71
CA ASN A 217 -37.53 -15.65 -0.48
C ASN A 217 -38.61 -16.60 0.03
N VAL A 218 -38.39 -17.14 1.23
CA VAL A 218 -39.31 -18.02 1.93
C VAL A 218 -39.95 -17.26 3.08
N LYS A 219 -41.27 -17.06 3.03
CA LYS A 219 -42.07 -16.57 4.14
C LYS A 219 -42.70 -17.74 4.85
N ILE A 220 -42.47 -17.83 6.15
CA ILE A 220 -42.98 -18.88 7.03
C ILE A 220 -43.91 -18.21 8.04
N SER A 221 -45.18 -18.60 8.10
CA SER A 221 -46.11 -18.13 9.15
C SER A 221 -46.66 -19.29 9.96
N LYS A 222 -46.91 -19.06 11.26
CA LYS A 222 -47.47 -20.08 12.16
C LYS A 222 -48.94 -19.80 12.44
N GLU A 223 -49.83 -20.70 12.00
CA GLU A 223 -51.28 -20.61 12.21
C GLU A 223 -51.81 -21.92 12.80
N ASN A 224 -52.52 -21.88 13.93
CA ASN A 224 -53.20 -23.05 14.53
C ASN A 224 -52.33 -24.33 14.63
N ASN A 225 -51.08 -24.20 15.11
CA ASN A 225 -50.06 -25.27 15.18
C ASN A 225 -49.62 -25.86 13.82
N ARG A 226 -49.74 -25.07 12.74
CA ARG A 226 -49.26 -25.39 11.40
C ARG A 226 -48.27 -24.33 10.93
N TYR A 227 -47.29 -24.73 10.13
CA TYR A 227 -46.40 -23.80 9.43
C TYR A 227 -46.85 -23.68 7.98
N LEU A 228 -47.10 -22.45 7.54
CA LEU A 228 -47.44 -22.08 6.16
C LEU A 228 -46.20 -21.53 5.48
N PHE A 229 -45.97 -21.94 4.24
CA PHE A 229 -44.80 -21.53 3.47
C PHE A 229 -45.22 -20.81 2.20
N GLY A 230 -44.71 -19.60 2.02
CA GLY A 230 -44.77 -18.84 0.79
C GLY A 230 -43.37 -18.74 0.20
N ILE A 231 -43.17 -19.26 -1.00
CA ILE A 231 -41.91 -19.14 -1.72
C ILE A 231 -42.07 -18.13 -2.85
N ASN A 232 -41.10 -17.25 -2.99
CA ASN A 232 -40.94 -16.35 -4.13
C ASN A 232 -39.58 -16.61 -4.77
N VAL A 233 -39.57 -16.76 -6.09
CA VAL A 233 -38.39 -17.09 -6.90
C VAL A 233 -38.28 -16.21 -8.14
N PRO A 234 -37.09 -16.12 -8.75
CA PRO A 234 -36.88 -15.35 -9.96
C PRO A 234 -37.82 -15.76 -11.11
N PRO A 235 -38.19 -14.84 -12.01
CA PRO A 235 -39.07 -15.15 -13.14
C PRO A 235 -38.55 -16.25 -14.09
N HIS A 236 -37.24 -16.51 -14.12
CA HIS A 236 -36.63 -17.54 -14.96
C HIS A 236 -36.69 -18.96 -14.35
N PHE A 237 -37.19 -19.10 -13.12
CA PHE A 237 -37.44 -20.40 -12.46
C PHE A 237 -38.74 -21.06 -12.92
N LYS A 238 -39.52 -20.43 -13.82
CA LYS A 238 -40.77 -20.98 -14.36
C LYS A 238 -40.55 -22.39 -14.93
N GLY A 239 -41.38 -23.34 -14.48
CA GLY A 239 -41.32 -24.73 -14.92
C GLY A 239 -40.18 -25.56 -14.31
N ARG A 240 -39.33 -24.98 -13.44
CA ARG A 240 -38.34 -25.73 -12.67
C ARG A 240 -38.99 -26.43 -11.48
N LYS A 241 -38.32 -27.48 -11.02
CA LYS A 241 -38.62 -28.17 -9.76
C LYS A 241 -37.76 -27.60 -8.65
N ILE A 242 -38.39 -27.30 -7.52
CA ILE A 242 -37.73 -26.93 -6.28
C ILE A 242 -38.10 -27.97 -5.23
N MET A 243 -37.13 -28.37 -4.43
CA MET A 243 -37.33 -29.26 -3.28
C MET A 243 -37.21 -28.43 -2.01
N LEU A 244 -38.25 -28.45 -1.17
CA LEU A 244 -38.18 -27.93 0.19
C LEU A 244 -37.95 -29.08 1.15
N GLN A 245 -36.97 -28.94 2.03
CA GLN A 245 -36.69 -29.88 3.11
C GLN A 245 -36.94 -29.22 4.45
N ALA A 246 -37.90 -29.75 5.21
CA ALA A 246 -38.23 -29.26 6.55
C ALA A 246 -38.71 -30.40 7.45
N GLY A 247 -38.17 -30.49 8.67
CA GLY A 247 -38.61 -31.48 9.65
C GLY A 247 -38.46 -32.94 9.20
N GLY A 248 -37.43 -33.23 8.39
CA GLY A 248 -37.18 -34.58 7.84
C GLY A 248 -38.13 -35.00 6.71
N LYS A 249 -38.88 -34.05 6.14
CA LYS A 249 -39.73 -34.26 4.95
C LYS A 249 -39.19 -33.49 3.76
N ASP A 250 -39.27 -34.12 2.60
CA ASP A 250 -38.95 -33.50 1.32
C ASP A 250 -40.27 -33.23 0.57
N ILE A 251 -40.49 -31.99 0.18
CA ILE A 251 -41.68 -31.53 -0.54
C ILE A 251 -41.22 -31.00 -1.90
N GLU A 252 -41.60 -31.71 -2.96
CA GLU A 252 -41.33 -31.27 -4.34
C GLU A 252 -42.39 -30.26 -4.79
N ILE A 253 -41.93 -29.12 -5.30
CA ILE A 253 -42.75 -27.99 -5.75
C ILE A 253 -42.41 -27.71 -7.20
N ASN A 254 -43.41 -27.79 -8.08
CA ASN A 254 -43.29 -27.33 -9.46
C ASN A 254 -43.60 -25.83 -9.51
N VAL A 255 -42.66 -25.02 -9.98
CA VAL A 255 -42.83 -23.55 -10.06
C VAL A 255 -43.86 -23.21 -11.14
N PRO A 256 -45.06 -22.69 -10.78
CA PRO A 256 -46.09 -22.32 -11.73
C PRO A 256 -45.70 -21.06 -12.53
N ASN A 257 -46.53 -20.64 -13.48
CA ASN A 257 -46.26 -19.44 -14.28
C ASN A 257 -46.22 -18.13 -13.45
N SER A 258 -46.68 -18.14 -12.19
CA SER A 258 -46.53 -17.05 -11.22
C SER A 258 -45.25 -17.19 -10.41
N SER A 259 -44.54 -16.09 -10.16
CA SER A 259 -43.32 -16.06 -9.33
C SER A 259 -43.58 -16.30 -7.84
N HIS A 260 -44.83 -16.18 -7.40
CA HIS A 260 -45.26 -16.49 -6.04
C HIS A 260 -45.94 -17.86 -5.99
N ILE A 261 -45.51 -18.68 -5.03
CA ILE A 261 -46.07 -19.99 -4.71
C ILE A 261 -46.43 -19.98 -3.23
N SER A 262 -47.72 -20.09 -2.93
CA SER A 262 -48.19 -20.37 -1.56
C SER A 262 -48.60 -21.83 -1.51
N PHE A 263 -48.09 -22.58 -0.54
CA PHE A 263 -48.52 -23.96 -0.32
C PHE A 263 -48.78 -24.20 1.16
N ASN A 264 -49.80 -25.02 1.39
CA ASN A 264 -50.29 -25.38 2.70
C ASN A 264 -50.31 -26.90 2.74
N ASP A 265 -49.23 -27.51 3.21
CA ASP A 265 -49.23 -28.94 3.47
C ASP A 265 -49.69 -29.20 4.91
N ALA A 266 -50.83 -29.87 5.03
CA ALA A 266 -51.43 -30.24 6.31
C ALA A 266 -50.57 -31.24 7.12
N ALA A 267 -49.41 -31.67 6.61
CA ALA A 267 -48.58 -32.70 7.21
C ALA A 267 -47.41 -32.22 8.10
N LEU A 268 -47.08 -30.92 8.18
CA LEU A 268 -46.05 -30.40 9.12
C LEU A 268 -46.62 -30.10 10.53
N ASN A 269 -47.87 -30.47 10.77
CA ASN A 269 -48.58 -30.24 12.02
C ASN A 269 -48.04 -31.15 13.13
N SER A 270 -47.32 -30.59 14.11
CA SER A 270 -47.06 -31.10 15.48
C SER A 270 -45.59 -31.09 15.96
N VAL A 271 -44.62 -30.70 15.12
CA VAL A 271 -43.19 -30.65 15.52
C VAL A 271 -42.70 -29.20 15.50
N GLU A 272 -41.93 -28.77 16.51
CA GLU A 272 -41.17 -27.52 16.49
C GLU A 272 -40.03 -27.59 15.45
N ILE A 273 -40.39 -27.43 14.18
CA ILE A 273 -39.44 -27.47 13.05
C ILE A 273 -38.57 -26.21 12.97
N GLU A 274 -38.90 -25.15 13.73
CA GLU A 274 -38.12 -23.91 13.77
C GLU A 274 -36.70 -24.10 14.31
N ASN A 275 -36.47 -25.15 15.10
CA ASN A 275 -35.16 -25.53 15.63
C ASN A 275 -34.48 -26.66 14.81
N MET A 276 -35.05 -27.03 13.65
CA MET A 276 -34.53 -28.07 12.78
C MET A 276 -33.93 -27.48 11.50
N PRO A 277 -33.02 -28.21 10.82
CA PRO A 277 -32.49 -27.79 9.54
C PRO A 277 -33.61 -27.57 8.51
N PHE A 278 -33.50 -26.46 7.80
CA PHE A 278 -34.41 -26.05 6.74
C PHE A 278 -33.60 -25.80 5.46
N GLY A 279 -34.04 -26.40 4.36
CA GLY A 279 -33.37 -26.28 3.07
C GLY A 279 -34.34 -26.06 1.92
N VAL A 280 -33.88 -25.34 0.91
CA VAL A 280 -34.53 -25.21 -0.40
C VAL A 280 -33.49 -25.50 -1.45
N TYR A 281 -33.79 -26.40 -2.38
CA TYR A 281 -32.85 -26.92 -3.38
C TYR A 281 -33.48 -26.88 -4.77
N ASP A 282 -32.64 -26.72 -5.79
CA ASP A 282 -33.00 -26.99 -7.19
C ASP A 282 -32.03 -28.02 -7.81
N GLU A 283 -32.09 -28.19 -9.13
CA GLU A 283 -31.23 -29.11 -9.87
C GLU A 283 -29.73 -28.80 -9.83
N PHE A 284 -29.34 -27.61 -9.37
CA PHE A 284 -27.94 -27.17 -9.24
C PHE A 284 -27.48 -27.12 -7.77
N GLY A 285 -28.32 -27.55 -6.82
CA GLY A 285 -28.00 -27.65 -5.39
C GLY A 285 -28.79 -26.68 -4.51
N GLU A 286 -28.19 -26.30 -3.39
CA GLU A 286 -28.79 -25.45 -2.36
C GLU A 286 -29.10 -24.03 -2.87
N LEU A 287 -30.28 -23.53 -2.51
CA LEU A 287 -30.70 -22.13 -2.63
C LEU A 287 -30.87 -21.49 -1.24
N VAL A 288 -31.35 -22.29 -0.29
CA VAL A 288 -31.38 -21.98 1.14
C VAL A 288 -30.88 -23.21 1.87
N TYR A 289 -30.06 -22.99 2.88
CA TYR A 289 -29.83 -23.96 3.91
C TYR A 289 -29.54 -23.22 5.22
N VAL A 290 -30.34 -23.46 6.25
CA VAL A 290 -30.20 -22.90 7.59
C VAL A 290 -30.37 -24.01 8.63
N PRO A 291 -29.58 -24.04 9.71
CA PRO A 291 -29.64 -25.10 10.72
C PRO A 291 -30.89 -24.98 11.59
N SER A 292 -31.40 -23.76 11.72
CA SER A 292 -32.67 -23.40 12.35
C SER A 292 -33.13 -22.07 11.76
N PHE A 293 -34.42 -21.76 11.94
CA PHE A 293 -35.01 -20.45 11.61
C PHE A 293 -35.76 -19.87 12.82
N SER A 294 -35.38 -20.30 14.02
CA SER A 294 -35.93 -19.83 15.30
C SER A 294 -35.38 -18.48 15.74
N GLU A 295 -34.27 -18.02 15.19
CA GLU A 295 -33.65 -16.73 15.52
C GLU A 295 -33.18 -16.01 14.27
N ASN A 296 -33.00 -14.69 14.40
CA ASN A 296 -32.38 -13.89 13.34
C ASN A 296 -30.95 -14.39 13.14
N SER A 297 -30.59 -14.65 11.89
CA SER A 297 -29.26 -15.15 11.56
C SER A 297 -28.88 -14.78 10.14
N ARG A 298 -27.58 -14.71 9.89
CA ARG A 298 -27.01 -14.64 8.54
C ARG A 298 -26.04 -15.79 8.40
N SER A 299 -26.14 -16.52 7.30
CA SER A 299 -25.23 -17.61 7.03
C SER A 299 -24.71 -17.68 5.61
N SER A 300 -23.60 -18.41 5.47
CA SER A 300 -23.09 -18.79 4.17
C SER A 300 -22.55 -20.21 4.14
N MET A 301 -22.56 -20.80 2.96
CA MET A 301 -22.08 -22.15 2.68
C MET A 301 -21.36 -22.19 1.33
N LEU A 302 -20.22 -22.85 1.29
CA LEU A 302 -19.50 -23.14 0.05
C LEU A 302 -20.05 -24.42 -0.58
N ILE A 303 -20.43 -24.34 -1.84
CA ILE A 303 -20.82 -25.49 -2.67
C ILE A 303 -19.95 -25.51 -3.93
N PHE A 304 -19.84 -26.64 -4.61
CA PHE A 304 -18.87 -26.91 -5.68
C PHE A 304 -18.45 -25.71 -6.56
N ASN A 305 -19.42 -24.97 -7.11
CA ASN A 305 -19.17 -23.82 -7.99
C ASN A 305 -19.76 -22.48 -7.49
N ALA A 306 -20.31 -22.46 -6.29
CA ALA A 306 -21.11 -21.33 -5.84
C ALA A 306 -21.07 -21.14 -4.33
N ILE A 307 -21.57 -20.00 -3.90
CA ILE A 307 -21.69 -19.63 -2.50
C ILE A 307 -23.17 -19.42 -2.24
N VAL A 308 -23.70 -20.12 -1.26
CA VAL A 308 -25.07 -19.96 -0.80
C VAL A 308 -25.05 -19.04 0.39
N GLN A 309 -25.81 -17.95 0.34
CA GLN A 309 -26.02 -17.01 1.44
C GLN A 309 -27.47 -17.11 1.90
N CYS A 310 -27.70 -17.08 3.20
CA CYS A 310 -29.03 -17.06 3.77
C CYS A 310 -29.13 -15.99 4.85
N GLN A 311 -30.30 -15.35 4.94
CA GLN A 311 -30.64 -14.43 6.01
C GLN A 311 -32.01 -14.78 6.54
N VAL A 312 -32.10 -15.03 7.84
CA VAL A 312 -33.35 -15.29 8.58
C VAL A 312 -33.72 -14.01 9.33
N GLU A 313 -34.95 -13.53 9.13
CA GLU A 313 -35.53 -12.37 9.79
C GLU A 313 -36.89 -12.73 10.42
N LYS A 314 -37.04 -12.55 11.72
CA LYS A 314 -38.34 -12.67 12.42
C LYS A 314 -39.11 -11.36 12.33
N LEU A 315 -40.24 -11.40 11.61
CA LEU A 315 -41.18 -10.32 11.44
C LEU A 315 -42.33 -10.45 12.45
N ASN A 316 -42.46 -9.48 13.36
CA ASN A 316 -43.56 -9.36 14.33
C ASN A 316 -43.85 -10.62 15.18
N GLY A 317 -42.87 -11.52 15.36
CA GLY A 317 -42.97 -12.72 16.20
C GLY A 317 -43.78 -13.91 15.63
N ALA A 318 -44.59 -13.70 14.59
CA ALA A 318 -45.46 -14.72 13.99
C ALA A 318 -45.06 -15.14 12.57
N VAL A 319 -44.18 -14.37 11.92
CA VAL A 319 -43.70 -14.62 10.56
C VAL A 319 -42.18 -14.63 10.55
N THR A 320 -41.58 -15.61 9.89
CA THR A 320 -40.14 -15.65 9.61
C THR A 320 -39.94 -15.51 8.11
N GLU A 321 -39.07 -14.59 7.69
CA GLU A 321 -38.63 -14.45 6.30
C GLU A 321 -37.21 -15.01 6.17
N ILE A 322 -36.99 -15.89 5.20
CA ILE A 322 -35.67 -16.42 4.85
C ILE A 322 -35.34 -15.97 3.43
N LYS A 323 -34.34 -15.09 3.31
CA LYS A 323 -33.78 -14.67 2.02
C LYS A 323 -32.57 -15.53 1.73
N GLY A 324 -32.66 -16.36 0.69
CA GLY A 324 -31.57 -17.19 0.18
C GLY A 324 -31.03 -16.65 -1.14
N SER A 325 -29.74 -16.81 -1.38
CA SER A 325 -29.14 -16.60 -2.69
C SER A 325 -28.00 -17.57 -2.94
N ARG A 326 -27.90 -18.09 -4.15
CA ARG A 326 -26.76 -18.84 -4.64
C ARG A 326 -26.04 -17.97 -5.65
N ILE A 327 -24.74 -17.76 -5.46
CA ILE A 327 -23.90 -16.90 -6.30
C ILE A 327 -22.79 -17.74 -6.92
N TYR A 328 -22.73 -17.79 -8.24
CA TYR A 328 -21.71 -18.46 -9.02
C TYR A 328 -20.35 -17.82 -8.81
N LYS A 329 -19.47 -18.54 -8.11
CA LYS A 329 -18.13 -18.12 -7.68
C LYS A 329 -17.16 -19.31 -7.74
N PRO A 330 -17.02 -19.98 -8.90
CA PRO A 330 -16.24 -21.21 -9.01
C PRO A 330 -14.78 -21.01 -8.58
N LYS A 331 -14.18 -19.87 -8.96
CA LYS A 331 -12.78 -19.55 -8.65
C LYS A 331 -12.53 -19.29 -7.16
N THR A 332 -13.52 -18.80 -6.42
CA THR A 332 -13.41 -18.65 -4.97
C THR A 332 -13.30 -20.02 -4.32
N VAL A 333 -14.22 -20.92 -4.66
CA VAL A 333 -14.27 -22.29 -4.12
C VAL A 333 -13.01 -23.07 -4.52
N GLU A 334 -12.62 -22.99 -5.79
CA GLU A 334 -11.40 -23.61 -6.32
C GLU A 334 -10.15 -23.11 -5.58
N SER A 335 -10.02 -21.79 -5.37
CA SER A 335 -8.84 -21.22 -4.68
C SER A 335 -8.73 -21.72 -3.24
N LEU A 336 -9.85 -21.76 -2.50
CA LEU A 336 -9.90 -22.27 -1.13
C LEU A 336 -9.57 -23.77 -1.08
N PHE A 337 -10.12 -24.56 -2.02
CA PHE A 337 -9.83 -25.97 -2.13
C PHE A 337 -8.35 -26.22 -2.45
N ASN A 338 -7.79 -25.50 -3.42
CA ASN A 338 -6.37 -25.60 -3.79
C ASN A 338 -5.46 -25.24 -2.62
N LEU A 339 -5.77 -24.18 -1.86
CA LEU A 339 -5.00 -23.84 -0.67
C LEU A 339 -5.10 -24.94 0.39
N SER A 340 -6.28 -25.52 0.59
CA SER A 340 -6.49 -26.63 1.53
C SER A 340 -5.71 -27.89 1.17
N GLN A 341 -5.38 -28.11 -0.10
CA GLN A 341 -4.55 -29.24 -0.56
C GLN A 341 -3.05 -28.92 -0.60
N SER A 342 -2.67 -27.67 -0.33
CA SER A 342 -1.28 -27.23 -0.38
C SER A 342 -0.50 -27.60 0.90
N ASN A 343 0.82 -27.48 0.84
CA ASN A 343 1.69 -27.56 2.01
C ASN A 343 1.48 -26.41 3.02
N LEU A 344 0.69 -25.39 2.69
CA LEU A 344 0.38 -24.28 3.59
C LEU A 344 -0.79 -24.60 4.53
N ALA A 345 -1.61 -25.62 4.24
CA ALA A 345 -2.87 -25.91 4.91
C ALA A 345 -2.77 -26.09 6.44
N GLN A 346 -1.61 -26.48 6.96
CA GLN A 346 -1.39 -26.66 8.40
C GLN A 346 -0.86 -25.40 9.10
N GLY A 347 -0.39 -24.42 8.33
CA GLY A 347 0.25 -23.22 8.85
C GLY A 347 -0.71 -22.13 9.28
N LYS A 348 -0.17 -20.92 9.29
CA LYS A 348 -0.91 -19.70 9.60
C LYS A 348 -0.68 -18.62 8.55
N ILE A 349 -1.70 -17.83 8.32
CA ILE A 349 -1.62 -16.57 7.59
C ILE A 349 -1.44 -15.45 8.62
N TYR A 350 -0.30 -14.79 8.55
CA TYR A 350 0.05 -13.64 9.37
C TYR A 350 -0.48 -12.38 8.69
N LEU A 351 -1.63 -11.89 9.16
CA LEU A 351 -2.22 -10.63 8.69
C LEU A 351 -1.59 -9.46 9.45
N MET A 352 -0.65 -8.79 8.78
CA MET A 352 0.01 -7.60 9.27
C MET A 352 -0.80 -6.36 8.84
N ASN A 353 -1.07 -5.48 9.79
CA ASN A 353 -1.89 -4.29 9.61
C ASN A 353 -1.03 -3.05 9.88
N SER A 354 -0.96 -2.15 8.91
CA SER A 354 -0.31 -0.85 9.05
C SER A 354 -1.08 0.21 8.27
N SER A 355 -0.64 1.45 8.40
CA SER A 355 -1.08 2.57 7.58
C SER A 355 0.13 3.41 7.24
N HIS A 356 0.33 3.61 5.94
CA HIS A 356 1.40 4.41 5.39
C HIS A 356 1.13 5.90 5.61
N GLN A 357 2.11 6.58 6.19
CA GLN A 357 1.92 7.89 6.81
C GLN A 357 3.03 8.87 6.44
N ASP A 358 2.87 9.54 5.30
CA ASP A 358 3.65 10.72 4.97
C ASP A 358 3.51 11.81 6.04
N ILE A 359 4.56 12.61 6.23
CA ILE A 359 4.46 13.89 6.95
C ILE A 359 3.44 14.79 6.26
N ALA A 360 3.47 14.81 4.93
CA ALA A 360 2.51 15.53 4.11
C ALA A 360 2.52 15.01 2.67
N TRP A 361 1.36 14.61 2.15
CA TRP A 361 1.16 14.26 0.75
C TRP A 361 -0.32 14.38 0.41
N MET A 362 -1.14 13.75 1.25
CA MET A 362 -2.61 13.82 1.18
C MET A 362 -3.14 15.20 1.53
N ASP A 363 -2.41 15.96 2.35
CA ASP A 363 -2.67 17.37 2.69
C ASP A 363 -1.42 18.03 3.31
N SER A 364 -1.55 19.26 3.80
CA SER A 364 -0.54 19.99 4.57
C SER A 364 -0.08 19.23 5.83
N PRO A 365 1.14 19.49 6.34
CA PRO A 365 1.69 18.78 7.50
C PRO A 365 0.78 18.79 8.74
N GLU A 366 0.27 19.97 9.15
CA GLU A 366 -0.62 20.08 10.30
C GLU A 366 -1.91 19.28 10.12
N LYS A 367 -2.46 19.23 8.91
CA LYS A 367 -3.68 18.47 8.62
C LYS A 367 -3.42 16.97 8.66
N CYS A 368 -2.30 16.52 8.10
CA CYS A 368 -1.87 15.11 8.17
C CYS A 368 -1.64 14.67 9.61
N ILE A 369 -1.03 15.51 10.46
CA ILE A 369 -0.87 15.23 11.90
C ILE A 369 -2.24 15.03 12.58
N LEU A 370 -3.23 15.87 12.27
CA LEU A 370 -4.59 15.74 12.82
C LEU A 370 -5.31 14.47 12.35
N GLU A 371 -5.14 14.08 11.09
CA GLU A 371 -5.75 12.87 10.54
C GLU A 371 -5.07 11.60 11.10
N ARG A 372 -3.75 11.59 11.18
CA ARG A 372 -2.96 10.54 11.85
C ARG A 372 -3.39 10.35 13.31
N ASP A 373 -3.67 11.44 14.03
CA ASP A 373 -4.21 11.41 15.39
C ASP A 373 -5.64 10.83 15.42
N THR A 374 -6.57 11.47 14.70
CA THR A 374 -8.02 11.24 14.86
C THR A 374 -8.56 10.03 14.10
N MET A 375 -7.95 9.66 12.97
CA MET A 375 -8.40 8.56 12.12
C MET A 375 -7.59 7.27 12.30
N LEU A 376 -6.35 7.37 12.78
CA LEU A 376 -5.44 6.23 12.93
C LEU A 376 -5.10 5.91 14.38
N ILE A 377 -4.28 6.74 15.06
CA ILE A 377 -3.67 6.35 16.35
C ILE A 377 -4.70 6.31 17.48
N THR A 378 -5.66 7.24 17.54
CA THR A 378 -6.73 7.22 18.56
C THR A 378 -7.62 5.97 18.42
N PRO A 379 -8.21 5.66 17.25
CA PRO A 379 -8.99 4.42 17.07
C PRO A 379 -8.19 3.14 17.31
N LEU A 380 -6.94 3.09 16.83
CA LEU A 380 -6.01 1.99 17.09
C LEU A 380 -5.80 1.78 18.59
N TYR A 381 -5.53 2.85 19.33
CA TYR A 381 -5.33 2.79 20.77
C TYR A 381 -6.56 2.25 21.47
N GLU A 382 -7.75 2.77 21.15
CA GLU A 382 -9.01 2.33 21.76
C GLU A 382 -9.30 0.85 21.51
N LYS A 383 -9.00 0.36 20.30
CA LYS A 383 -9.20 -1.04 19.94
C LYS A 383 -8.19 -1.95 20.63
N ALA A 384 -6.90 -1.62 20.56
CA ALA A 384 -5.83 -2.38 21.21
C ALA A 384 -6.00 -2.43 22.74
N MET A 385 -6.58 -1.41 23.36
CA MET A 385 -6.85 -1.39 24.79
C MET A 385 -8.02 -2.30 25.21
N LYS A 386 -8.92 -2.63 24.28
CA LYS A 386 -10.11 -3.48 24.51
C LYS A 386 -9.89 -4.93 24.09
N ASP A 387 -8.99 -5.17 23.15
CA ASP A 387 -8.73 -6.47 22.53
C ASP A 387 -7.24 -6.82 22.58
N ASP A 388 -6.88 -7.77 23.45
CA ASP A 388 -5.51 -8.25 23.63
C ASP A 388 -4.98 -9.02 22.40
N SER A 389 -5.85 -9.44 21.48
CA SER A 389 -5.47 -10.10 20.22
C SER A 389 -5.16 -9.12 19.09
N TYR A 390 -5.50 -7.84 19.26
CA TYR A 390 -5.26 -6.82 18.23
C TYR A 390 -3.77 -6.59 18.00
N ARG A 391 -3.36 -6.45 16.73
CA ARG A 391 -1.98 -6.13 16.32
C ARG A 391 -1.97 -5.00 15.31
N PHE A 392 -1.02 -4.09 15.44
CA PHE A 392 -0.80 -3.01 14.48
C PHE A 392 0.67 -2.55 14.46
N ASP A 393 1.22 -2.36 13.27
CA ASP A 393 2.57 -1.85 13.09
C ASP A 393 2.55 -0.34 12.81
N ILE A 394 3.26 0.45 13.63
CA ILE A 394 3.47 1.89 13.42
C ILE A 394 4.81 2.07 12.70
N GLU A 395 4.83 2.84 11.62
CA GLU A 395 5.96 2.80 10.69
C GLU A 395 7.21 3.55 11.16
N ASP A 396 7.05 4.61 11.94
CA ASP A 396 8.19 5.40 12.44
C ASP A 396 7.94 6.03 13.82
N ALA A 397 9.02 6.57 14.40
CA ALA A 397 8.99 7.17 15.72
C ALA A 397 8.29 8.54 15.75
N LEU A 398 8.30 9.31 14.66
CA LEU A 398 7.68 10.64 14.59
C LEU A 398 6.17 10.55 14.84
N MET A 399 5.50 9.54 14.27
CA MET A 399 4.07 9.31 14.48
C MET A 399 3.70 9.22 15.97
N LEU A 400 4.45 8.42 16.74
CA LEU A 400 4.22 8.29 18.18
C LEU A 400 4.61 9.56 18.93
N LYS A 401 5.67 10.25 18.51
CA LYS A 401 6.16 11.49 19.13
C LYS A 401 5.11 12.60 19.04
N GLU A 402 4.51 12.78 17.88
CA GLU A 402 3.42 13.74 17.65
C GLU A 402 2.18 13.38 18.48
N TYR A 403 1.80 12.10 18.50
CA TYR A 403 0.62 11.66 19.23
C TYR A 403 0.76 11.87 20.74
N VAL A 404 1.87 11.43 21.37
CA VAL A 404 2.04 11.59 22.83
C VAL A 404 2.29 13.03 23.25
N HIS A 405 2.75 13.90 22.34
CA HIS A 405 2.83 15.33 22.59
C HIS A 405 1.43 15.94 22.76
N ARG A 406 0.47 15.53 21.92
CA ARG A 406 -0.93 15.98 21.98
C ARG A 406 -1.74 15.28 23.08
N HIS A 407 -1.41 14.02 23.36
CA HIS A 407 -2.13 13.15 24.30
C HIS A 407 -1.18 12.56 25.36
N PRO A 408 -0.61 13.40 26.25
CA PRO A 408 0.34 12.94 27.26
C PRO A 408 -0.26 11.91 28.24
N ASP A 409 -1.58 11.92 28.44
CA ASP A 409 -2.32 10.95 29.25
C ASP A 409 -2.32 9.53 28.66
N LYS A 410 -2.13 9.39 27.34
CA LYS A 410 -2.11 8.09 26.63
C LYS A 410 -0.75 7.42 26.63
N LYS A 411 0.31 8.13 27.03
CA LYS A 411 1.70 7.67 26.94
C LYS A 411 1.96 6.33 27.65
N GLU A 412 1.46 6.14 28.86
CA GLU A 412 1.63 4.88 29.60
C GLU A 412 0.84 3.72 28.98
N GLY A 413 -0.30 4.00 28.34
CA GLY A 413 -1.04 3.02 27.57
C GLY A 413 -0.26 2.55 26.34
N ILE A 414 0.29 3.49 25.55
CA ILE A 414 1.17 3.18 24.41
C ILE A 414 2.38 2.34 24.84
N LYS A 415 3.03 2.73 25.95
CA LYS A 415 4.14 1.95 26.53
C LYS A 415 3.74 0.51 26.84
N ARG A 416 2.55 0.30 27.40
CA ARG A 416 2.01 -1.03 27.70
C ARG A 416 1.76 -1.82 26.42
N LEU A 417 1.13 -1.22 25.42
CA LEU A 417 0.83 -1.88 24.13
C LEU A 417 2.11 -2.33 23.41
N LEU A 418 3.15 -1.47 23.39
CA LEU A 418 4.47 -1.82 22.85
C LEU A 418 5.13 -2.96 23.63
N LYS A 419 5.07 -2.93 24.96
CA LYS A 419 5.64 -3.96 25.83
C LYS A 419 4.93 -5.31 25.67
N ASN A 420 3.61 -5.30 25.47
CA ASN A 420 2.79 -6.50 25.32
C ASN A 420 2.82 -7.08 23.89
N GLY A 421 3.49 -6.42 22.94
CA GLY A 421 3.51 -6.85 21.55
C GLY A 421 2.16 -6.67 20.85
N GLN A 422 1.32 -5.75 21.32
CA GLN A 422 0.06 -5.41 20.65
C GLN A 422 0.27 -4.37 19.54
N ILE A 423 1.31 -3.53 19.68
CA ILE A 423 1.76 -2.63 18.61
C ILE A 423 3.27 -2.73 18.47
N SER A 424 3.77 -2.46 17.26
CA SER A 424 5.20 -2.24 17.01
C SER A 424 5.44 -0.80 16.55
N CYS A 425 6.70 -0.36 16.56
CA CYS A 425 7.11 0.93 16.03
C CYS A 425 8.40 0.76 15.23
N GLY A 426 8.50 1.40 14.06
CA GLY A 426 9.70 1.37 13.25
C GLY A 426 10.91 2.03 13.91
N SER A 427 12.09 1.64 13.43
CA SER A 427 13.37 2.03 14.02
C SER A 427 13.90 3.39 13.58
N SER A 428 13.39 3.94 12.47
CA SER A 428 13.77 5.25 11.97
C SER A 428 12.95 6.36 12.62
N TYR A 429 13.45 7.59 12.54
CA TYR A 429 12.73 8.77 13.00
C TYR A 429 11.54 9.08 12.08
N ILE A 430 11.76 8.98 10.76
CA ILE A 430 10.76 9.10 9.67
C ILE A 430 11.07 8.07 8.57
N GLN A 431 10.42 8.18 7.40
CA GLN A 431 10.69 7.39 6.20
C GLN A 431 11.43 8.20 5.12
N PRO A 432 12.78 8.22 5.13
CA PRO A 432 13.57 9.07 4.22
C PRO A 432 13.75 8.50 2.81
N TYR A 433 14.01 9.39 1.85
CA TYR A 433 14.74 9.06 0.61
C TYR A 433 16.20 8.76 0.92
N GLU A 434 16.64 7.50 0.80
CA GLU A 434 18.00 7.11 1.18
C GLU A 434 19.08 7.87 0.40
N GLU A 435 18.88 8.05 -0.90
CA GLU A 435 19.77 8.73 -1.83
C GLU A 435 19.88 10.26 -1.59
N LEU A 436 18.91 10.85 -0.89
CA LEU A 436 18.91 12.27 -0.55
C LEU A 436 19.68 12.56 0.73
N TYR A 437 20.03 11.56 1.52
CA TYR A 437 20.72 11.76 2.78
C TYR A 437 22.20 11.33 2.70
N SER A 438 23.05 12.03 3.43
CA SER A 438 24.41 11.55 3.66
C SER A 438 24.40 10.28 4.52
N GLY A 439 25.48 9.49 4.50
CA GLY A 439 25.60 8.32 5.37
C GLY A 439 25.41 8.65 6.85
N GLU A 440 25.94 9.78 7.34
CA GLU A 440 25.72 10.24 8.71
C GLU A 440 24.26 10.57 8.99
N ALA A 441 23.58 11.29 8.09
CA ALA A 441 22.18 11.62 8.29
C ALA A 441 21.28 10.36 8.27
N LEU A 442 21.61 9.36 7.45
CA LEU A 442 20.95 8.04 7.52
C LEU A 442 21.19 7.37 8.87
N VAL A 443 22.42 7.38 9.39
CA VAL A 443 22.70 6.89 10.75
C VAL A 443 21.89 7.67 11.79
N ARG A 444 21.70 8.99 11.61
CA ARG A 444 20.91 9.82 12.53
C ARG A 444 19.43 9.47 12.52
N GLN A 445 18.86 9.04 11.39
CA GLN A 445 17.48 8.54 11.34
C GLN A 445 17.24 7.44 12.38
N PHE A 446 18.12 6.44 12.44
CA PHE A 446 18.00 5.33 13.38
C PHE A 446 18.44 5.70 14.79
N TYR A 447 19.46 6.56 14.93
CA TYR A 447 19.89 7.02 16.25
C TYR A 447 18.80 7.80 16.97
N TYR A 448 18.21 8.83 16.35
CA TYR A 448 17.20 9.67 16.99
C TYR A 448 15.88 8.91 17.22
N GLY A 449 15.42 8.12 16.25
CA GLY A 449 14.23 7.27 16.39
C GLY A 449 14.38 6.26 17.54
N ALA A 450 15.41 5.41 17.48
CA ALA A 450 15.64 4.38 18.49
C ALA A 450 15.94 4.97 19.89
N ARG A 451 16.73 6.04 19.97
CA ARG A 451 17.03 6.70 21.26
C ARG A 451 15.76 7.24 21.90
N TRP A 452 14.89 7.90 21.14
CA TRP A 452 13.64 8.44 21.65
C TRP A 452 12.69 7.33 22.12
N LEU A 453 12.48 6.28 21.31
CA LEU A 453 11.65 5.13 21.69
C LEU A 453 12.17 4.42 22.95
N LYS A 454 13.49 4.27 23.06
CA LYS A 454 14.11 3.65 24.25
C LYS A 454 13.92 4.51 25.49
N LYS A 455 14.12 5.82 25.38
CA LYS A 455 13.97 6.78 26.49
C LYS A 455 12.52 6.87 26.98
N GLU A 456 11.57 7.01 26.06
CA GLU A 456 10.17 7.28 26.40
C GLU A 456 9.40 6.02 26.78
N PHE A 457 9.70 4.88 26.14
CA PHE A 457 8.91 3.65 26.28
C PHE A 457 9.72 2.42 26.74
N GLY A 458 11.06 2.48 26.75
CA GLY A 458 11.90 1.30 26.97
C GLY A 458 11.93 0.32 25.79
N TYR A 459 11.25 0.68 24.69
CA TYR A 459 11.09 -0.13 23.48
C TYR A 459 12.38 -0.16 22.64
N SER A 460 12.59 -1.24 21.91
CA SER A 460 13.75 -1.41 21.04
C SER A 460 13.27 -1.90 19.68
N ALA A 461 13.11 -0.95 18.77
CA ALA A 461 12.66 -1.22 17.42
C ALA A 461 13.68 -2.06 16.66
N ASN A 462 13.21 -3.04 15.89
CA ASN A 462 14.04 -3.99 15.13
C ASN A 462 13.72 -4.01 13.63
N THR A 463 12.74 -3.21 13.19
CA THR A 463 12.22 -3.17 11.83
C THR A 463 12.34 -1.76 11.26
N TYR A 464 12.82 -1.63 10.03
CA TYR A 464 12.77 -0.39 9.27
C TYR A 464 11.60 -0.47 8.28
N TRP A 465 10.69 0.49 8.37
CA TRP A 465 9.56 0.62 7.46
C TRP A 465 9.88 1.67 6.43
N ASN A 466 9.86 1.26 5.16
CA ASN A 466 9.91 2.18 4.04
C ASN A 466 9.15 1.55 2.86
N PRO A 467 7.81 1.41 2.96
CA PRO A 467 7.00 0.66 2.00
C PRO A 467 6.86 1.37 0.65
N ASP A 468 6.92 2.70 0.62
CA ASP A 468 6.57 3.47 -0.57
C ASP A 468 7.79 3.99 -1.35
N VAL A 469 8.78 4.53 -0.64
CA VAL A 469 9.93 5.21 -1.27
C VAL A 469 10.75 4.25 -2.12
N PRO A 470 10.91 4.47 -3.43
CA PRO A 470 11.88 3.76 -4.25
C PRO A 470 13.29 4.30 -3.99
N GLY A 471 14.32 3.50 -4.26
CA GLY A 471 15.71 3.92 -4.00
C GLY A 471 16.26 3.25 -2.74
N ARG A 472 17.23 2.34 -2.89
CA ARG A 472 17.93 1.72 -1.76
C ARG A 472 19.42 1.80 -1.99
N THR A 473 20.13 2.35 -1.01
CA THR A 473 21.58 2.56 -1.06
C THR A 473 22.32 1.28 -0.70
N LEU A 474 23.46 1.04 -1.36
CA LEU A 474 24.28 -0.17 -1.21
C LEU A 474 24.65 -0.49 0.24
N GLN A 475 24.87 0.56 1.03
CA GLN A 475 25.36 0.48 2.40
C GLN A 475 24.24 0.37 3.45
N MET A 476 22.98 0.44 3.02
CA MET A 476 21.85 0.50 3.94
C MET A 476 21.74 -0.75 4.85
N PRO A 477 21.92 -1.98 4.36
CA PRO A 477 21.94 -3.16 5.23
C PRO A 477 22.99 -3.08 6.34
N GLN A 478 24.15 -2.46 6.07
CA GLN A 478 25.19 -2.26 7.08
C GLN A 478 24.75 -1.25 8.16
N ILE A 479 24.15 -0.13 7.76
CA ILE A 479 23.65 0.90 8.69
C ILE A 479 22.60 0.28 9.60
N LEU A 480 21.60 -0.39 9.02
CA LEU A 480 20.52 -1.06 9.74
C LEU A 480 21.07 -2.10 10.72
N LYS A 481 21.99 -2.97 10.27
CA LYS A 481 22.55 -4.00 11.14
C LYS A 481 23.30 -3.40 12.34
N LYS A 482 24.05 -2.32 12.12
CA LYS A 482 24.79 -1.62 13.18
C LYS A 482 23.89 -0.82 14.12
N SER A 483 22.70 -0.41 13.68
CA SER A 483 21.69 0.24 14.54
C SER A 483 20.84 -0.74 15.34
N GLY A 484 21.01 -2.06 15.14
CA GLY A 484 20.18 -3.09 15.78
C GLY A 484 18.88 -3.40 15.03
N THR A 485 18.71 -2.85 13.82
CA THR A 485 17.57 -3.12 12.95
C THR A 485 17.88 -4.32 12.07
N ASN A 486 17.13 -5.42 12.24
CA ASN A 486 17.37 -6.68 11.54
C ASN A 486 16.44 -6.90 10.35
N TYR A 487 15.31 -6.19 10.33
CA TYR A 487 14.25 -6.38 9.34
C TYR A 487 13.98 -5.10 8.56
N LEU A 488 13.60 -5.25 7.30
CA LEU A 488 13.19 -4.16 6.42
C LEU A 488 11.89 -4.55 5.72
N LEU A 489 10.86 -3.72 5.85
CA LEU A 489 9.67 -3.78 5.01
C LEU A 489 9.80 -2.74 3.90
N LEU A 490 9.72 -3.19 2.65
CA LEU A 490 9.75 -2.34 1.47
C LEU A 490 8.76 -2.83 0.43
N SER A 491 8.21 -1.96 -0.41
CA SER A 491 7.36 -2.37 -1.53
C SER A 491 7.88 -1.85 -2.88
N ARG A 492 7.04 -1.98 -3.92
CA ARG A 492 7.33 -1.70 -5.33
C ARG A 492 8.52 -2.53 -5.85
N MET A 493 8.66 -3.73 -5.30
CA MET A 493 9.68 -4.72 -5.60
C MET A 493 9.01 -6.09 -5.80
N GLU A 494 9.73 -7.06 -6.38
CA GLU A 494 9.26 -8.44 -6.45
C GLU A 494 8.78 -8.94 -5.08
N LYS A 495 7.58 -9.52 -5.05
CA LYS A 495 6.98 -10.10 -3.85
C LYS A 495 7.82 -11.26 -3.33
N GLY A 496 8.26 -11.18 -2.08
CA GLY A 496 9.10 -12.21 -1.48
C GLY A 496 9.76 -11.81 -0.16
N ILE A 497 10.56 -12.75 0.35
CA ILE A 497 11.46 -12.56 1.50
C ILE A 497 12.89 -12.73 1.00
N PHE A 498 13.78 -11.80 1.34
CA PHE A 498 15.16 -11.80 0.86
C PHE A 498 16.13 -11.47 1.98
N LYS A 499 17.32 -12.06 1.96
CA LYS A 499 18.47 -11.54 2.71
C LYS A 499 19.19 -10.51 1.85
N TRP A 500 19.11 -9.22 2.21
CA TRP A 500 19.78 -8.15 1.45
C TRP A 500 21.14 -7.84 2.06
N TYR A 501 22.20 -8.16 1.31
CA TYR A 501 23.59 -7.98 1.73
C TYR A 501 24.18 -6.63 1.30
N SER A 502 24.95 -6.02 2.19
CA SER A 502 25.89 -4.94 1.90
C SER A 502 27.30 -5.49 1.57
N PRO A 503 28.20 -4.68 0.99
CA PRO A 503 29.55 -5.11 0.59
C PRO A 503 30.43 -5.65 1.73
N ASP A 504 30.15 -5.27 2.98
CA ASP A 504 30.88 -5.74 4.16
C ASP A 504 30.39 -7.11 4.68
N GLY A 505 29.38 -7.70 4.02
CA GLY A 505 28.78 -8.98 4.41
C GLY A 505 27.67 -8.87 5.45
N SER A 506 27.38 -7.67 5.96
CA SER A 506 26.18 -7.44 6.78
C SER A 506 24.92 -7.68 5.93
N TYR A 507 23.85 -8.17 6.55
CA TYR A 507 22.55 -8.31 5.89
C TYR A 507 21.40 -8.00 6.84
N VAL A 508 20.28 -7.62 6.25
CA VAL A 508 18.96 -7.57 6.88
C VAL A 508 18.00 -8.47 6.12
N THR A 509 16.95 -8.94 6.80
CA THR A 509 15.88 -9.72 6.18
C THR A 509 14.78 -8.79 5.74
N VAL A 510 14.44 -8.91 4.46
CA VAL A 510 13.60 -7.99 3.74
C VAL A 510 12.32 -8.68 3.39
N TYR A 511 11.18 -8.09 3.74
CA TYR A 511 9.88 -8.51 3.26
C TYR A 511 9.39 -7.49 2.23
N SER A 512 8.96 -7.99 1.06
CA SER A 512 8.23 -7.19 0.10
C SER A 512 6.88 -7.83 -0.25
N PRO A 513 5.75 -7.10 -0.10
CA PRO A 513 4.43 -7.59 -0.47
C PRO A 513 4.17 -7.54 -1.98
N GLY A 514 5.10 -7.01 -2.80
CA GLY A 514 4.76 -6.46 -4.11
C GLY A 514 4.54 -4.96 -3.96
N HIS A 515 3.31 -4.50 -4.19
CA HIS A 515 2.86 -3.18 -3.75
C HIS A 515 2.19 -3.26 -2.36
N TYR A 516 2.46 -2.31 -1.47
CA TYR A 516 1.91 -2.29 -0.10
C TYR A 516 0.37 -2.28 -0.04
N SER A 517 -0.25 -1.68 -1.06
CA SER A 517 -1.70 -1.49 -1.14
C SER A 517 -2.55 -2.61 -1.75
N GLU A 518 -1.91 -3.64 -2.31
CA GLU A 518 -2.60 -4.72 -3.03
C GLU A 518 -3.60 -5.46 -2.13
N SER A 519 -3.13 -5.95 -0.97
CA SER A 519 -4.02 -6.70 -0.08
C SER A 519 -5.06 -5.81 0.58
N PHE A 520 -4.72 -4.57 0.94
CA PHE A 520 -5.70 -3.64 1.50
C PHE A 520 -6.91 -3.50 0.57
N THR A 521 -6.66 -3.23 -0.72
CA THR A 521 -7.71 -3.07 -1.73
C THR A 521 -8.57 -4.33 -1.86
N ALA A 522 -7.95 -5.51 -1.87
CA ALA A 522 -8.67 -6.77 -1.98
C ALA A 522 -9.50 -7.09 -0.72
N LEU A 523 -8.98 -6.78 0.46
CA LEU A 523 -9.64 -7.04 1.75
C LEU A 523 -10.80 -6.07 2.05
N GLN A 524 -10.90 -4.93 1.36
CA GLN A 524 -12.07 -4.05 1.47
C GLN A 524 -13.30 -4.55 0.69
N ARG A 525 -13.15 -5.60 -0.13
CA ARG A 525 -14.27 -6.21 -0.86
C ARG A 525 -15.12 -7.08 0.08
N ASN A 526 -16.21 -7.63 -0.44
CA ASN A 526 -17.00 -8.59 0.35
C ASN A 526 -16.16 -9.81 0.74
N VAL A 527 -16.61 -10.52 1.78
CA VAL A 527 -15.86 -11.59 2.44
C VAL A 527 -15.38 -12.70 1.50
N TYR A 528 -16.13 -13.04 0.46
CA TYR A 528 -15.77 -14.12 -0.46
C TYR A 528 -14.69 -13.70 -1.45
N ASP A 529 -14.75 -12.45 -1.90
CA ASP A 529 -13.77 -11.90 -2.81
C ASP A 529 -12.44 -11.67 -2.07
N ALA A 530 -12.50 -11.20 -0.83
CA ALA A 530 -11.36 -11.15 0.08
C ALA A 530 -10.78 -12.56 0.30
N ALA A 531 -11.61 -13.56 0.59
CA ALA A 531 -11.16 -14.95 0.79
C ALA A 531 -10.51 -15.54 -0.46
N GLN A 532 -11.07 -15.32 -1.65
CA GLN A 532 -10.46 -15.76 -2.90
C GLN A 532 -9.06 -15.14 -3.07
N TYR A 533 -8.93 -13.84 -2.83
CA TYR A 533 -7.64 -13.16 -2.90
C TYR A 533 -6.64 -13.72 -1.88
N ILE A 534 -7.05 -13.91 -0.62
CA ILE A 534 -6.20 -14.48 0.43
C ILE A 534 -5.71 -15.86 -0.01
N ALA A 535 -6.59 -16.71 -0.53
CA ALA A 535 -6.23 -18.04 -0.99
C ALA A 535 -5.26 -18.02 -2.17
N ALA A 536 -5.59 -17.27 -3.22
CA ALA A 536 -4.78 -17.17 -4.42
C ALA A 536 -3.41 -16.53 -4.15
N SER A 537 -3.36 -15.48 -3.31
CA SER A 537 -2.12 -14.78 -2.97
C SER A 537 -1.24 -15.54 -1.97
N SER A 538 -1.81 -16.51 -1.24
CA SER A 538 -1.10 -17.42 -0.33
C SER A 538 -0.34 -18.52 -1.08
N LEU A 539 -0.94 -19.11 -2.11
CA LEU A 539 -0.40 -20.26 -2.84
C LEU A 539 1.06 -20.08 -3.33
N PRO A 540 1.48 -18.93 -3.88
CA PRO A 540 2.87 -18.73 -4.30
C PRO A 540 3.92 -18.84 -3.17
N TRP A 541 3.52 -18.69 -1.90
CA TRP A 541 4.41 -18.84 -0.75
C TRP A 541 4.74 -20.30 -0.42
N SER A 542 4.00 -21.27 -0.98
CA SER A 542 4.27 -22.70 -0.84
C SER A 542 5.70 -23.09 -1.22
N LYS A 543 6.30 -22.36 -2.17
CA LYS A 543 7.68 -22.58 -2.65
C LYS A 543 8.76 -22.43 -1.56
N TYR A 544 8.45 -21.74 -0.46
CA TYR A 544 9.40 -21.54 0.63
C TYR A 544 9.39 -22.68 1.66
N PHE A 545 8.41 -23.57 1.63
CA PHE A 545 8.21 -24.62 2.64
C PHE A 545 8.28 -26.01 2.00
N ALA A 546 9.10 -26.91 2.53
CA ALA A 546 9.30 -28.23 1.93
C ALA A 546 8.13 -29.20 2.20
N ALA A 547 7.46 -29.05 3.35
CA ALA A 547 6.41 -29.93 3.81
C ALA A 547 5.36 -29.17 4.65
N PRO A 548 4.14 -29.70 4.78
CA PRO A 548 3.14 -29.14 5.69
C PRO A 548 3.64 -29.08 7.14
N SER A 549 3.45 -27.94 7.79
CA SER A 549 3.86 -27.70 9.18
C SER A 549 2.99 -26.62 9.82
N GLU A 550 2.69 -26.78 11.12
CA GLU A 550 1.99 -25.77 11.94
C GLU A 550 2.78 -24.47 12.12
N PHE A 551 4.09 -24.51 11.88
CA PHE A 551 4.98 -23.37 11.96
C PHE A 551 5.14 -22.62 10.62
N THR A 552 4.44 -23.06 9.58
CA THR A 552 4.44 -22.39 8.28
C THR A 552 3.82 -21.00 8.42
N ALA A 553 4.56 -19.96 8.02
CA ALA A 553 4.13 -18.57 8.11
C ALA A 553 3.88 -18.00 6.70
N VAL A 554 2.63 -17.66 6.40
CA VAL A 554 2.22 -17.05 5.12
C VAL A 554 1.91 -15.58 5.36
N PRO A 555 2.60 -14.63 4.68
CA PRO A 555 2.32 -13.22 4.89
C PRO A 555 1.08 -12.74 4.15
N LEU A 556 0.32 -11.88 4.82
CA LEU A 556 -0.73 -11.05 4.24
C LEU A 556 -0.57 -9.64 4.81
N PHE A 557 -0.14 -8.68 4.00
CA PHE A 557 0.14 -7.32 4.46
C PHE A 557 -0.90 -6.35 3.93
N SER A 558 -1.58 -5.67 4.86
CA SER A 558 -2.61 -4.68 4.59
C SER A 558 -2.10 -3.29 4.97
N ASP A 559 -1.96 -2.44 3.97
CA ASP A 559 -1.57 -1.04 4.15
C ASP A 559 -2.18 -0.15 3.04
N TRP A 560 -2.43 1.11 3.33
CA TRP A 560 -2.83 2.15 2.38
C TRP A 560 -2.55 3.54 2.95
N ASP A 561 -2.26 4.50 2.07
CA ASP A 561 -1.96 5.90 2.39
C ASP A 561 -3.03 6.52 3.29
N MET A 562 -2.62 7.01 4.45
CA MET A 562 -3.50 7.69 5.41
C MET A 562 -4.76 6.88 5.78
N SER A 563 -4.70 5.55 5.68
CA SER A 563 -5.85 4.70 5.98
C SER A 563 -6.17 4.64 7.47
N PRO A 564 -7.47 4.56 7.84
CA PRO A 564 -7.85 4.38 9.23
C PRO A 564 -7.47 2.98 9.72
N ALA A 565 -7.35 2.82 11.04
CA ALA A 565 -7.12 1.51 11.65
C ALA A 565 -8.22 0.50 11.23
N LYS A 566 -7.84 -0.51 10.44
CA LYS A 566 -8.79 -1.48 9.88
C LYS A 566 -9.17 -2.60 10.83
N ASP A 567 -10.44 -3.02 10.73
CA ASP A 567 -10.98 -4.19 11.40
C ASP A 567 -11.12 -5.35 10.43
N TYR A 568 -10.42 -6.45 10.70
CA TYR A 568 -10.46 -7.66 9.90
C TYR A 568 -11.19 -8.83 10.59
N SER A 569 -11.83 -8.61 11.74
CA SER A 569 -12.56 -9.64 12.49
C SER A 569 -13.51 -10.45 11.61
N VAL A 570 -14.32 -9.78 10.79
CA VAL A 570 -15.30 -10.41 9.89
C VAL A 570 -14.66 -11.46 8.96
N ILE A 571 -13.57 -11.11 8.27
CA ILE A 571 -12.91 -12.02 7.33
C ILE A 571 -12.11 -13.09 8.06
N ILE A 572 -11.49 -12.76 9.20
CA ILE A 572 -10.77 -13.72 10.05
C ILE A 572 -11.74 -14.78 10.58
N ASP A 573 -12.87 -14.36 11.14
CA ASP A 573 -13.89 -15.24 11.71
C ASP A 573 -14.48 -16.14 10.62
N TRP A 574 -14.85 -15.57 9.48
CA TRP A 574 -15.35 -16.34 8.35
C TRP A 574 -14.31 -17.35 7.84
N TRP A 575 -13.06 -16.93 7.68
CA TRP A 575 -12.00 -17.82 7.18
C TRP A 575 -11.70 -18.96 8.16
N ASN A 576 -11.48 -18.63 9.44
CA ASN A 576 -11.01 -19.56 10.46
C ASN A 576 -12.04 -20.64 10.81
N HIS A 577 -13.34 -20.34 10.68
CA HIS A 577 -14.40 -21.32 10.88
C HIS A 577 -14.67 -22.17 9.60
N THR A 578 -13.99 -21.89 8.47
CA THR A 578 -14.17 -22.63 7.21
C THR A 578 -13.50 -23.98 7.25
N SER A 579 -14.34 -25.02 7.33
CA SER A 579 -13.89 -26.39 7.52
C SER A 579 -14.47 -27.39 6.51
N GLN A 580 -15.46 -27.00 5.69
CA GLN A 580 -16.11 -27.90 4.75
C GLN A 580 -16.63 -27.18 3.50
N VAL A 581 -16.76 -27.92 2.40
CA VAL A 581 -17.41 -27.51 1.14
C VAL A 581 -18.34 -28.65 0.70
N ARG A 582 -19.47 -28.36 0.06
CA ARG A 582 -20.24 -29.43 -0.63
C ARG A 582 -19.68 -29.71 -2.01
N ASP A 583 -19.42 -30.97 -2.31
CA ASP A 583 -19.04 -31.40 -3.65
C ASP A 583 -20.23 -31.39 -4.63
N LYS A 584 -19.98 -31.82 -5.87
CA LYS A 584 -20.99 -31.88 -6.94
C LYS A 584 -22.08 -32.93 -6.68
N GLU A 585 -21.82 -33.90 -5.80
CA GLU A 585 -22.79 -34.89 -5.32
C GLU A 585 -23.62 -34.39 -4.12
N GLY A 586 -23.33 -33.18 -3.63
CA GLY A 586 -23.97 -32.59 -2.47
C GLY A 586 -23.44 -33.14 -1.14
N GLN A 587 -22.31 -33.86 -1.12
CA GLN A 587 -21.69 -34.37 0.10
C GLN A 587 -20.73 -33.36 0.70
N PHE A 588 -20.67 -33.30 2.03
CA PHE A 588 -19.70 -32.46 2.72
C PHE A 588 -18.30 -33.06 2.63
N VAL A 589 -17.39 -32.30 2.03
CA VAL A 589 -15.96 -32.60 1.96
C VAL A 589 -15.23 -31.66 2.92
N PRO A 590 -14.39 -32.20 3.83
CA PRO A 590 -13.61 -31.36 4.73
C PRO A 590 -12.54 -30.57 3.98
N ILE A 591 -12.38 -29.30 4.33
CA ILE A 591 -11.27 -28.46 3.93
C ILE A 591 -10.53 -27.97 5.18
N LYS A 592 -9.22 -27.77 5.05
CA LYS A 592 -8.35 -27.28 6.11
C LYS A 592 -7.59 -26.06 5.60
N LEU A 593 -8.03 -24.88 6.02
CA LEU A 593 -7.35 -23.63 5.69
C LEU A 593 -6.34 -23.25 6.77
N PRO A 594 -5.19 -22.64 6.41
CA PRO A 594 -4.28 -22.06 7.38
C PRO A 594 -4.99 -20.95 8.15
N GLN A 595 -4.91 -20.95 9.47
CA GLN A 595 -5.63 -19.96 10.29
C GLN A 595 -5.06 -18.56 10.07
N ILE A 596 -5.92 -17.55 9.92
CA ILE A 596 -5.51 -16.15 9.90
C ILE A 596 -5.40 -15.65 11.34
N GLU A 597 -4.28 -15.02 11.67
CA GLU A 597 -4.12 -14.27 12.91
C GLU A 597 -3.54 -12.88 12.61
N LEU A 598 -3.96 -11.88 13.39
CA LEU A 598 -3.30 -10.58 13.37
C LEU A 598 -1.90 -10.73 13.98
N ALA A 599 -0.91 -10.16 13.31
CA ALA A 599 0.48 -10.25 13.73
C ALA A 599 1.25 -8.95 13.48
N LEU A 600 2.33 -8.76 14.22
CA LEU A 600 3.31 -7.73 13.91
C LEU A 600 4.27 -8.27 12.84
N THR A 601 4.71 -7.40 11.94
CA THR A 601 5.70 -7.71 10.90
C THR A 601 6.98 -8.36 11.44
N PRO A 602 7.62 -7.89 12.53
CA PRO A 602 8.78 -8.59 13.09
C PRO A 602 8.49 -10.03 13.54
N ASP A 603 7.30 -10.30 14.08
CA ASP A 603 6.91 -11.65 14.51
C ASP A 603 6.75 -12.57 13.30
N PHE A 604 6.12 -12.07 12.24
CA PHE A 604 6.01 -12.78 10.97
C PHE A 604 7.39 -13.11 10.39
N ILE A 605 8.29 -12.13 10.26
CA ILE A 605 9.61 -12.34 9.64
C ILE A 605 10.41 -13.36 10.47
N GLU A 606 10.38 -13.27 11.79
CA GLU A 606 11.05 -14.23 12.66
C GLU A 606 10.52 -15.66 12.49
N GLN A 607 9.18 -15.83 12.41
CA GLN A 607 8.57 -17.14 12.17
C GLN A 607 8.88 -17.67 10.76
N PHE A 608 8.88 -16.79 9.76
CA PHE A 608 9.24 -17.16 8.40
C PHE A 608 10.70 -17.64 8.31
N GLU A 609 11.64 -16.89 8.89
CA GLU A 609 13.08 -17.24 8.87
C GLU A 609 13.38 -18.57 9.55
N LYS A 610 12.68 -18.90 10.64
CA LYS A 610 12.87 -20.16 11.36
C LYS A 610 12.38 -21.39 10.58
N ASN A 611 11.37 -21.22 9.74
CA ASN A 611 10.62 -22.35 9.17
C ASN A 611 10.72 -22.45 7.65
N ALA A 612 11.18 -21.42 6.95
CA ALA A 612 11.44 -21.47 5.52
C ALA A 612 12.61 -22.42 5.21
N SER A 613 12.43 -23.27 4.22
CA SER A 613 13.46 -24.21 3.72
C SER A 613 14.61 -23.49 3.01
N HIS A 614 14.34 -22.32 2.44
CA HIS A 614 15.31 -21.48 1.75
C HIS A 614 14.83 -20.03 1.76
N ILE A 615 15.76 -19.08 1.89
CA ILE A 615 15.51 -17.65 1.68
C ILE A 615 16.53 -17.15 0.66
N PRO A 616 16.08 -16.60 -0.48
CA PRO A 616 17.00 -16.05 -1.48
C PRO A 616 17.76 -14.85 -0.90
N TRP A 617 18.93 -14.60 -1.46
CA TRP A 617 19.72 -13.42 -1.11
C TRP A 617 19.84 -12.48 -2.31
N ILE A 618 19.96 -11.20 -2.00
CA ILE A 618 20.17 -10.13 -2.97
C ILE A 618 21.30 -9.22 -2.48
N LYS A 619 21.92 -8.48 -3.40
CA LYS A 619 22.95 -7.48 -3.11
C LYS A 619 22.89 -6.37 -4.14
N GLY A 620 23.42 -5.21 -3.80
CA GLY A 620 23.46 -4.05 -4.70
C GLY A 620 22.51 -2.95 -4.29
N GLU A 621 22.47 -1.91 -5.12
CA GLU A 621 21.55 -0.80 -5.00
C GLU A 621 20.23 -1.12 -5.71
N ARG A 622 19.17 -0.46 -5.26
CA ARG A 622 17.95 -0.33 -6.05
C ARG A 622 17.87 1.13 -6.52
N PRO A 623 17.98 1.41 -7.83
CA PRO A 623 17.89 2.78 -8.32
C PRO A 623 16.56 3.45 -7.96
N ALA A 624 16.60 4.75 -7.70
CA ALA A 624 15.41 5.57 -7.52
C ALA A 624 14.71 5.80 -8.87
N VAL A 625 13.43 5.44 -8.95
CA VAL A 625 12.62 5.65 -10.16
C VAL A 625 11.86 6.98 -10.15
N TRP A 626 11.98 7.77 -9.07
CA TRP A 626 11.27 9.03 -8.84
C TRP A 626 12.18 10.27 -8.92
N LEU A 627 13.10 10.28 -9.89
CA LEU A 627 14.07 11.39 -10.04
C LEU A 627 13.41 12.76 -10.30
N TYR A 628 12.13 12.80 -10.69
CA TYR A 628 11.41 14.03 -11.01
C TYR A 628 10.87 14.80 -9.79
N ILE A 629 10.80 14.18 -8.61
CA ILE A 629 10.07 14.76 -7.46
C ILE A 629 10.90 15.78 -6.68
N HIS A 630 12.22 15.60 -6.53
CA HIS A 630 12.96 16.28 -5.46
C HIS A 630 14.35 16.84 -5.83
N GLY A 631 15.09 16.24 -6.76
CA GLY A 631 16.49 16.63 -6.99
C GLY A 631 16.65 18.00 -7.67
N PRO A 632 16.34 18.14 -8.97
CA PRO A 632 16.50 19.39 -9.70
C PRO A 632 15.49 20.49 -9.30
N THR A 633 14.30 20.09 -8.84
CA THR A 633 13.17 20.98 -8.54
C THR A 633 13.33 21.72 -7.21
N HIS A 634 14.12 21.19 -6.26
CA HIS A 634 14.29 21.76 -4.92
C HIS A 634 15.74 22.14 -4.59
N GLN A 635 16.50 22.58 -5.62
CA GLN A 635 17.93 22.89 -5.54
C GLN A 635 18.36 23.66 -4.28
N LYS A 636 17.60 24.69 -3.86
CA LYS A 636 17.92 25.51 -2.67
C LYS A 636 17.83 24.70 -1.37
N ALA A 637 16.79 23.88 -1.22
CA ALA A 637 16.59 23.03 -0.05
C ALA A 637 17.66 21.95 0.02
N ILE A 638 17.93 21.27 -1.10
CA ILE A 638 18.93 20.22 -1.19
C ILE A 638 20.36 20.78 -0.98
N GLN A 639 20.65 21.99 -1.47
CA GLN A 639 21.94 22.64 -1.21
C GLN A 639 22.13 22.94 0.28
N ALA A 640 21.11 23.45 0.97
CA ALA A 640 21.14 23.66 2.41
C ALA A 640 21.32 22.34 3.16
N SER A 641 20.60 21.29 2.76
CA SER A 641 20.71 19.93 3.29
C SER A 641 22.15 19.41 3.19
N ARG A 642 22.76 19.45 2.00
CA ARG A 642 24.13 18.97 1.78
C ARG A 642 25.19 19.75 2.55
N LYS A 643 25.03 21.07 2.67
CA LYS A 643 25.92 21.88 3.54
C LYS A 643 25.73 21.53 5.01
N GLY A 644 24.48 21.32 5.44
CA GLY A 644 24.14 20.89 6.81
C GLY A 644 24.74 19.54 7.18
N ASP A 645 24.71 18.56 6.26
CA ASP A 645 25.35 17.24 6.44
C ASP A 645 26.84 17.39 6.84
N ILE A 646 27.55 18.33 6.22
CA ILE A 646 28.95 18.61 6.52
C ILE A 646 29.07 19.38 7.83
N MET A 647 28.39 20.53 7.94
CA MET A 647 28.57 21.48 9.05
C MET A 647 28.16 20.90 10.41
N LEU A 648 27.11 20.08 10.47
CA LEU A 648 26.69 19.46 11.74
C LEU A 648 27.76 18.51 12.29
N THR A 649 28.43 17.74 11.44
CA THR A 649 29.53 16.87 11.88
C THR A 649 30.74 17.69 12.33
N ILE A 650 30.99 18.86 11.74
CA ILE A 650 32.04 19.78 12.17
C ILE A 650 31.69 20.39 13.54
N ALA A 651 30.42 20.79 13.73
CA ALA A 651 29.91 21.32 14.98
C ALA A 651 30.12 20.33 16.13
N GLU A 652 29.74 19.06 15.95
CA GLU A 652 29.94 18.02 16.97
C GLU A 652 31.42 17.77 17.28
N LYS A 653 32.26 17.65 16.25
CA LYS A 653 33.70 17.41 16.44
C LYS A 653 34.34 18.51 17.28
N PHE A 654 34.16 19.78 16.90
CA PHE A 654 34.81 20.88 17.61
C PHE A 654 34.16 21.18 18.96
N SER A 655 32.84 21.01 19.11
CA SER A 655 32.19 21.03 20.44
C SER A 655 32.78 19.98 21.38
N THR A 656 33.02 18.77 20.87
CA THR A 656 33.63 17.67 21.65
C THR A 656 35.07 18.02 22.02
N ILE A 657 35.89 18.47 21.06
CA ILE A 657 37.29 18.86 21.30
C ILE A 657 37.36 19.97 22.35
N ASN A 658 36.53 20.99 22.22
CA ASN A 658 36.51 22.11 23.15
C ASN A 658 36.16 21.65 24.57
N SER A 659 35.14 20.79 24.70
CA SER A 659 34.74 20.18 25.98
C SER A 659 35.87 19.34 26.60
N LEU A 660 36.64 18.62 25.78
CA LEU A 660 37.79 17.85 26.24
C LEU A 660 38.95 18.74 26.69
N ILE A 661 39.21 19.85 26.00
CA ILE A 661 40.19 20.87 26.42
C ILE A 661 39.80 21.45 27.78
N ASP A 662 38.51 21.73 27.97
CA ASP A 662 37.94 22.24 29.22
C ASP A 662 37.81 21.18 30.32
N ARG A 663 37.98 19.90 29.96
CA ARG A 663 37.74 18.73 30.83
C ARG A 663 36.33 18.72 31.41
N SER A 664 35.36 19.25 30.67
CA SER A 664 33.96 19.35 31.08
C SER A 664 33.05 19.47 29.87
N PHE A 665 31.93 18.72 29.89
CA PHE A 665 30.88 18.79 28.87
C PHE A 665 29.77 19.78 29.23
N ILE A 666 29.92 20.59 30.28
CA ILE A 666 28.88 21.55 30.72
C ILE A 666 28.54 22.60 29.64
N ARG A 667 29.49 22.88 28.72
CA ARG A 667 29.31 23.79 27.58
C ARG A 667 29.12 23.06 26.25
N TYR A 668 28.94 21.74 26.26
CA TYR A 668 28.62 21.00 25.05
C TYR A 668 27.18 21.35 24.65
N PRO A 669 26.93 21.86 23.42
CA PRO A 669 25.62 22.35 22.98
C PRO A 669 24.70 21.19 22.58
N GLU A 670 24.39 20.32 23.54
CA GLU A 670 23.64 19.08 23.30
C GLU A 670 22.24 19.35 22.76
N GLU A 671 21.53 20.32 23.35
CA GLU A 671 20.16 20.65 22.97
C GLU A 671 20.11 21.26 21.56
N GLU A 672 20.99 22.21 21.27
CA GLU A 672 21.07 22.87 19.98
C GLU A 672 21.46 21.88 18.88
N LEU A 673 22.42 20.99 19.13
CA LEU A 673 22.79 19.92 18.21
C LEU A 673 21.64 18.95 17.97
N ASN A 674 20.91 18.57 19.02
CA ASN A 674 19.75 17.69 18.89
C ASN A 674 18.65 18.34 18.04
N ASN A 675 18.32 19.61 18.30
CA ASN A 675 17.30 20.33 17.54
C ASN A 675 17.70 20.53 16.07
N ALA A 676 18.98 20.83 15.81
CA ALA A 676 19.51 20.98 14.47
C ALA A 676 19.51 19.66 13.70
N TRP A 677 19.94 18.55 14.32
CA TRP A 677 19.89 17.22 13.69
C TRP A 677 18.47 16.73 13.45
N GLU A 678 17.56 16.86 14.42
CA GLU A 678 16.16 16.50 14.22
C GLU A 678 15.54 17.29 13.06
N SER A 679 15.83 18.59 12.97
CA SER A 679 15.41 19.40 11.82
C SER A 679 16.06 18.94 10.51
N LYS A 680 17.33 18.54 10.55
CA LYS A 680 18.07 18.05 9.38
C LYS A 680 17.51 16.73 8.83
N ILE A 681 16.93 15.89 9.67
CA ILE A 681 16.40 14.57 9.28
C ILE A 681 14.87 14.53 9.20
N TYR A 682 14.20 15.64 9.52
CA TYR A 682 12.73 15.74 9.51
C TYR A 682 12.11 15.55 8.13
N PRO A 683 12.61 16.16 7.03
CA PRO A 683 11.96 16.00 5.72
C PRO A 683 11.97 14.54 5.22
N ASP A 684 10.79 14.04 4.88
CA ASP A 684 10.57 12.69 4.35
C ASP A 684 10.45 12.70 2.82
N HIS A 685 9.58 11.84 2.28
CA HIS A 685 9.33 11.71 0.86
C HIS A 685 8.13 12.50 0.31
N GLY A 686 7.39 13.22 1.16
CA GLY A 686 6.15 13.95 0.87
C GLY A 686 6.26 15.24 0.03
N TRP A 687 7.35 15.41 -0.72
CA TRP A 687 7.60 16.61 -1.53
C TRP A 687 6.57 16.77 -2.65
N GLY A 688 6.08 18.00 -2.84
CA GLY A 688 5.18 18.32 -3.96
C GLY A 688 3.79 17.68 -3.90
N GLY A 689 3.36 17.16 -2.75
CA GLY A 689 2.00 16.65 -2.54
C GLY A 689 0.92 17.74 -2.60
N LYS A 690 -0.29 17.41 -2.13
CA LYS A 690 -1.39 18.38 -2.03
C LYS A 690 -0.99 19.51 -1.06
N HIS A 691 -1.11 20.76 -1.49
CA HIS A 691 -0.56 21.93 -0.79
C HIS A 691 0.98 21.87 -0.60
N GLY A 692 1.68 21.25 -1.55
CA GLY A 692 3.12 21.00 -1.48
C GLY A 692 3.98 22.26 -1.37
N ASP A 693 3.48 23.45 -1.76
CA ASP A 693 4.19 24.71 -1.51
C ASP A 693 4.42 24.98 -0.02
N ILE A 694 3.49 24.54 0.85
CA ILE A 694 3.61 24.62 2.30
C ILE A 694 4.65 23.61 2.80
N THR A 695 4.52 22.34 2.40
CA THR A 695 5.44 21.26 2.80
C THR A 695 6.87 21.52 2.35
N ASP A 696 7.05 21.87 1.07
CA ASP A 696 8.36 22.13 0.48
C ASP A 696 9.03 23.36 1.14
N GLY A 697 8.23 24.38 1.47
CA GLY A 697 8.64 25.54 2.25
C GLY A 697 9.15 25.15 3.64
N LEU A 698 8.35 24.37 4.39
CA LEU A 698 8.70 23.86 5.71
C LEU A 698 9.98 23.03 5.68
N PHE A 699 10.10 22.09 4.74
CA PHE A 699 11.27 21.22 4.63
C PHE A 699 12.54 22.03 4.32
N LYS A 700 12.45 22.99 3.41
CA LYS A 700 13.54 23.93 3.14
C LYS A 700 13.93 24.69 4.41
N GLU A 701 12.97 25.24 5.15
CA GLU A 701 13.23 25.98 6.39
C GLU A 701 13.91 25.12 7.45
N LYS A 702 13.50 23.85 7.59
CA LYS A 702 14.14 22.88 8.50
C LYS A 702 15.61 22.64 8.12
N TYR A 703 15.92 22.48 6.83
CA TYR A 703 17.31 22.35 6.38
C TYR A 703 18.12 23.63 6.59
N VAL A 704 17.55 24.81 6.31
CA VAL A 704 18.22 26.10 6.52
C VAL A 704 18.48 26.35 8.00
N TYR A 705 17.51 26.03 8.87
CA TYR A 705 17.65 26.12 10.32
C TYR A 705 18.79 25.22 10.80
N ALA A 706 18.81 23.95 10.40
CA ALA A 706 19.86 23.01 10.79
C ALA A 706 21.25 23.50 10.37
N LEU A 707 21.40 24.01 9.15
CA LEU A 707 22.65 24.60 8.67
C LEU A 707 23.05 25.83 9.51
N SER A 708 22.11 26.74 9.76
CA SER A 708 22.39 27.97 10.51
C SER A 708 22.83 27.68 11.95
N GLU A 709 22.18 26.75 12.63
CA GLU A 709 22.58 26.34 13.98
C GLU A 709 23.96 25.68 13.98
N ALA A 710 24.24 24.81 13.00
CA ALA A 710 25.56 24.21 12.86
C ALA A 710 26.67 25.26 12.66
N GLU A 711 26.44 26.26 11.79
CA GLU A 711 27.39 27.36 11.54
C GLU A 711 27.64 28.20 12.81
N LYS A 712 26.58 28.56 13.54
CA LYS A 712 26.70 29.30 14.81
C LYS A 712 27.50 28.51 15.84
N ILE A 713 27.21 27.22 15.99
CA ILE A 713 27.93 26.34 16.93
C ILE A 713 29.40 26.28 16.51
N VAL A 714 29.71 25.99 15.25
CA VAL A 714 31.09 25.94 14.76
C VAL A 714 31.82 27.24 15.03
N GLU A 715 31.23 28.39 14.69
CA GLU A 715 31.85 29.70 14.93
C GLU A 715 32.15 29.92 16.42
N SER A 716 31.18 29.64 17.29
CA SER A 716 31.34 29.78 18.74
C SER A 716 32.45 28.87 19.29
N GLN A 717 32.43 27.59 18.92
CA GLN A 717 33.40 26.61 19.42
C GLN A 717 34.81 26.89 18.91
N LEU A 718 34.97 27.25 17.63
CA LEU A 718 36.28 27.59 17.08
C LEU A 718 36.86 28.86 17.69
N LYS A 719 36.03 29.88 17.98
CA LYS A 719 36.47 31.10 18.70
C LYS A 719 36.98 30.77 20.11
N ASP A 720 36.24 29.94 20.84
CA ASP A 720 36.64 29.55 22.20
C ASP A 720 37.91 28.69 22.21
N ILE A 721 38.06 27.76 21.27
CA ILE A 721 39.31 27.01 21.09
C ILE A 721 40.45 27.96 20.73
N ALA A 722 40.25 28.87 19.79
CA ALA A 722 41.27 29.82 19.37
C ALA A 722 41.73 30.73 20.52
N ALA A 723 40.82 31.14 21.41
CA ALA A 723 41.14 31.94 22.59
C ALA A 723 42.04 31.20 23.61
N LYS A 724 42.10 29.87 23.55
CA LYS A 724 42.95 29.02 24.41
C LYS A 724 44.32 28.73 23.80
N ILE A 725 44.55 29.10 22.54
CA ILE A 725 45.85 28.94 21.86
C ILE A 725 46.80 30.03 22.34
N LYS A 726 48.03 29.64 22.66
CA LYS A 726 49.10 30.59 23.00
C LYS A 726 49.68 31.17 21.71
N PHE A 727 49.61 32.49 21.56
CA PHE A 727 50.19 33.21 20.44
C PHE A 727 51.43 34.00 20.84
N ASP A 728 52.38 34.10 19.91
CA ASP A 728 53.54 34.99 20.03
C ASP A 728 53.14 36.38 19.51
N SER A 729 52.96 37.34 20.44
CA SER A 729 52.59 38.72 20.10
C SER A 729 53.64 39.45 19.27
N GLY A 730 54.90 38.98 19.27
CA GLY A 730 55.98 39.54 18.45
C GLY A 730 55.88 39.17 16.97
N LYS A 731 55.05 38.18 16.59
CA LYS A 731 54.93 37.71 15.21
C LYS A 731 53.85 38.41 14.39
N GLY A 732 52.95 39.15 15.03
CA GLY A 732 51.85 39.88 14.39
C GLY A 732 50.47 39.40 14.81
N GLN A 733 49.45 39.80 14.05
CA GLN A 733 48.07 39.37 14.27
C GLN A 733 47.91 37.88 13.90
N PRO A 734 47.50 37.01 14.85
CA PRO A 734 47.38 35.58 14.59
C PRO A 734 46.12 35.26 13.76
N LEU A 735 46.27 34.28 12.87
CA LEU A 735 45.21 33.64 12.11
C LEU A 735 45.29 32.14 12.33
N VAL A 736 44.18 31.54 12.76
CA VAL A 736 44.12 30.10 13.04
C VAL A 736 43.26 29.43 11.98
N VAL A 737 43.85 28.51 11.24
CA VAL A 737 43.14 27.68 10.27
C VAL A 737 42.93 26.30 10.87
N PHE A 738 41.67 25.90 11.02
CA PHE A 738 41.28 24.59 11.52
C PHE A 738 40.97 23.62 10.36
N ASN A 739 41.36 22.37 10.51
CA ASN A 739 41.03 21.28 9.60
C ASN A 739 40.11 20.29 10.30
N SER A 740 38.89 20.11 9.79
CA SER A 740 37.88 19.21 10.36
C SER A 740 37.95 17.76 9.82
N LEU A 741 38.81 17.51 8.84
CA LEU A 741 39.00 16.20 8.23
C LEU A 741 40.01 15.37 9.03
N ASN A 742 39.89 14.06 8.93
CA ASN A 742 40.78 13.09 9.59
C ASN A 742 42.06 12.79 8.79
N TRP A 743 42.45 13.67 7.88
CA TRP A 743 43.72 13.63 7.16
C TRP A 743 44.30 15.04 7.02
N LYS A 744 45.61 15.11 6.83
CA LYS A 744 46.34 16.37 6.58
C LYS A 744 45.86 16.99 5.26
N ARG A 745 45.68 18.32 5.22
CA ARG A 745 45.12 19.02 4.05
C ARG A 745 45.91 20.26 3.69
N ASN A 746 46.03 20.48 2.37
CA ASN A 746 46.41 21.75 1.76
C ASN A 746 45.16 22.31 1.06
N ASP A 747 44.75 23.54 1.36
CA ASP A 747 43.54 24.13 0.78
C ASP A 747 43.60 25.65 0.77
N PRO A 748 42.87 26.33 -0.14
CA PRO A 748 42.66 27.76 -0.05
C PRO A 748 41.95 28.13 1.26
N ALA A 749 42.52 29.09 1.98
CA ALA A 749 41.93 29.71 3.14
C ALA A 749 41.80 31.21 2.89
N SER A 750 40.70 31.79 3.36
CA SER A 750 40.43 33.22 3.24
C SER A 750 40.08 33.81 4.60
N ALA A 751 40.61 34.99 4.91
CA ALA A 751 40.33 35.71 6.13
C ALA A 751 40.23 37.22 5.87
N GLN A 752 39.23 37.86 6.45
CA GLN A 752 39.14 39.31 6.47
C GLN A 752 39.99 39.85 7.62
N ILE A 753 40.91 40.75 7.30
CA ILE A 753 41.83 41.39 8.23
C ILE A 753 41.49 42.87 8.30
N LYS A 754 41.61 43.46 9.49
CA LYS A 754 41.42 44.89 9.75
C LYS A 754 42.63 45.44 10.46
N PHE A 755 43.02 46.65 10.11
CA PHE A 755 44.13 47.36 10.76
C PHE A 755 43.63 48.71 11.27
N GLU A 756 44.28 49.22 12.32
CA GLU A 756 44.04 50.58 12.78
C GLU A 756 44.72 51.59 11.84
N LYS A 757 44.17 52.80 11.77
CA LYS A 757 44.73 53.89 10.97
C LYS A 757 46.20 54.12 11.31
N SER A 758 47.02 54.36 10.28
CA SER A 758 48.46 54.53 10.33
C SER A 758 49.29 53.29 10.74
N THR A 759 48.68 52.09 10.83
CA THR A 759 49.39 50.87 11.28
C THR A 759 50.13 50.13 10.18
N ALA A 760 49.47 49.87 9.04
CA ALA A 760 50.02 49.03 7.97
C ALA A 760 49.76 49.64 6.60
N LYS A 761 50.83 49.93 5.84
CA LYS A 761 50.73 50.31 4.41
C LYS A 761 50.90 49.11 3.48
N ASN A 762 51.64 48.11 3.93
CA ASN A 762 51.75 46.78 3.32
C ASN A 762 51.77 45.73 4.43
N ILE A 763 51.53 44.47 4.08
CA ILE A 763 51.55 43.36 5.03
C ILE A 763 52.41 42.19 4.51
N GLU A 764 52.87 41.36 5.44
CA GLU A 764 53.46 40.05 5.18
C GLU A 764 52.66 39.00 5.94
N LEU A 765 52.38 37.87 5.29
CA LEU A 765 51.82 36.68 5.93
C LEU A 765 52.97 35.70 6.18
N THR A 766 53.09 35.18 7.39
CA THR A 766 54.04 34.11 7.73
C THR A 766 53.34 32.94 8.40
N ASP A 767 53.93 31.76 8.36
CA ASP A 767 53.48 30.63 9.16
C ASP A 767 53.98 30.72 10.62
N TYR A 768 53.71 29.68 11.42
CA TYR A 768 54.12 29.64 12.83
C TYR A 768 55.65 29.56 13.03
N THR A 769 56.41 29.07 12.04
CA THR A 769 57.88 29.03 12.07
C THR A 769 58.49 30.39 11.75
N GLY A 770 57.75 31.24 11.03
CA GLY A 770 58.16 32.57 10.59
C GLY A 770 58.50 32.61 9.09
N GLU A 771 58.28 31.53 8.36
CA GLU A 771 58.46 31.48 6.91
C GLU A 771 57.34 32.24 6.19
N SER A 772 57.69 33.02 5.16
CA SER A 772 56.74 33.82 4.39
C SER A 772 55.79 32.93 3.59
N VAL A 773 54.49 33.21 3.67
CA VAL A 773 53.43 32.53 2.94
C VAL A 773 52.89 33.46 1.87
N LEU A 774 52.79 32.95 0.64
CA LEU A 774 52.19 33.71 -0.46
C LEU A 774 50.69 33.86 -0.24
N PHE A 775 50.20 35.07 -0.45
CA PHE A 775 48.77 35.39 -0.38
C PHE A 775 48.37 36.32 -1.53
N GLN A 776 47.09 36.29 -1.85
CA GLN A 776 46.42 37.24 -2.72
C GLN A 776 45.52 38.13 -1.87
N ALA A 777 45.61 39.45 -2.05
CA ALA A 777 44.71 40.40 -1.42
C ALA A 777 43.50 40.68 -2.35
N ASP A 778 42.31 40.72 -1.76
CA ASP A 778 41.06 41.14 -2.39
C ASP A 778 40.31 42.13 -1.47
N ASP A 779 39.36 42.88 -2.03
CA ASP A 779 38.51 43.85 -1.30
C ASP A 779 39.29 44.80 -0.35
N VAL A 780 40.40 45.36 -0.85
CA VAL A 780 41.26 46.22 -0.03
C VAL A 780 40.65 47.61 0.13
N SER A 781 40.39 48.03 1.38
CA SER A 781 40.01 49.38 1.75
C SER A 781 41.17 50.12 2.45
N PHE A 782 41.23 51.43 2.26
CA PHE A 782 42.30 52.28 2.80
C PHE A 782 41.71 53.46 3.57
N TYR A 783 42.41 53.87 4.62
CA TYR A 783 42.23 55.18 5.23
C TYR A 783 42.78 56.30 4.32
N ASP A 784 42.42 57.53 4.65
CA ASP A 784 42.88 58.78 4.01
C ASP A 784 44.41 58.97 4.02
N ASP A 785 45.12 58.38 4.99
CA ASP A 785 46.59 58.42 5.08
C ASP A 785 47.30 57.33 4.23
N GLY A 786 46.53 56.54 3.49
CA GLY A 786 46.99 55.44 2.65
C GLY A 786 47.37 54.17 3.41
N SER A 787 47.11 54.09 4.72
CA SER A 787 47.17 52.83 5.46
C SER A 787 45.94 51.96 5.15
N ILE A 788 46.12 50.65 5.20
CA ILE A 788 45.05 49.66 4.96
C ILE A 788 44.07 49.76 6.12
N GLU A 789 42.78 49.85 5.82
CA GLU A 789 41.70 49.74 6.81
C GLU A 789 41.26 48.28 6.92
N SER A 790 40.99 47.64 5.78
CA SER A 790 40.63 46.22 5.73
C SER A 790 41.04 45.56 4.42
N MET A 791 41.19 44.24 4.43
CA MET A 791 41.36 43.44 3.23
C MET A 791 40.97 41.99 3.47
N THR A 792 40.59 41.28 2.41
CA THR A 792 40.50 39.82 2.42
C THR A 792 41.81 39.25 1.91
N ILE A 793 42.50 38.47 2.74
CA ILE A 793 43.65 37.68 2.28
C ILE A 793 43.19 36.28 1.89
N CYS A 794 43.67 35.78 0.76
CA CYS A 794 43.46 34.41 0.28
C CYS A 794 44.83 33.74 0.11
N PHE A 795 45.05 32.60 0.75
CA PHE A 795 46.34 31.88 0.70
C PHE A 795 46.11 30.38 0.73
N ILE A 796 47.12 29.59 0.35
CA ILE A 796 47.05 28.14 0.51
C ILE A 796 47.56 27.80 1.92
N ALA A 797 46.66 27.31 2.78
CA ALA A 797 47.03 26.79 4.08
C ALA A 797 47.63 25.39 3.91
N GLU A 798 48.96 25.31 3.82
CA GLU A 798 49.67 24.06 3.62
C GLU A 798 49.89 23.29 4.92
N ASP A 799 49.78 21.96 4.82
CA ASP A 799 50.06 20.97 5.84
C ASP A 799 49.26 21.18 7.13
N VAL A 800 47.99 21.57 7.04
CA VAL A 800 47.12 21.68 8.22
C VAL A 800 46.84 20.27 8.76
N PRO A 801 47.20 19.97 10.02
CA PRO A 801 47.07 18.62 10.57
C PRO A 801 45.63 18.09 10.56
N SER A 802 45.48 16.77 10.52
CA SER A 802 44.19 16.08 10.70
C SER A 802 43.52 16.49 12.02
N ILE A 803 42.23 16.86 11.99
CA ILE A 803 41.44 17.29 13.16
C ILE A 803 42.27 18.23 14.06
N GLY A 804 42.87 19.23 13.43
CA GLY A 804 43.89 20.08 14.05
C GLY A 804 43.83 21.50 13.54
N TYR A 805 44.85 22.28 13.88
CA TYR A 805 44.97 23.65 13.40
C TYR A 805 46.42 24.00 13.04
N LYS A 806 46.58 25.05 12.24
CA LYS A 806 47.86 25.72 11.99
C LYS A 806 47.66 27.22 12.17
N THR A 807 48.64 27.86 12.80
CA THR A 807 48.65 29.31 13.02
C THR A 807 49.50 29.99 11.98
N PHE A 808 48.99 31.09 11.46
CA PHE A 808 49.66 32.04 10.58
C PHE A 808 49.66 33.41 11.24
N TYR A 809 50.51 34.31 10.79
CA TYR A 809 50.65 35.64 11.35
C TYR A 809 50.67 36.69 10.25
N VAL A 810 49.85 37.71 10.42
CA VAL A 810 49.84 38.90 9.56
C VAL A 810 50.52 40.03 10.30
N LYS A 811 51.54 40.63 9.69
CA LYS A 811 52.26 41.77 10.27
C LYS A 811 52.48 42.87 9.23
N PRO A 812 52.59 44.14 9.66
CA PRO A 812 53.01 45.22 8.78
C PRO A 812 54.36 44.90 8.12
N SER A 813 54.51 45.31 6.86
CA SER A 813 55.74 45.13 6.09
C SER A 813 56.13 46.41 5.38
N ASP A 814 57.43 46.63 5.22
CA ASP A 814 57.97 47.67 4.33
C ASP A 814 58.05 47.19 2.87
N LYS A 815 57.89 45.88 2.63
CA LYS A 815 57.85 45.31 1.28
C LYS A 815 56.53 45.68 0.62
N LYS A 816 56.59 46.27 -0.58
CA LYS A 816 55.38 46.54 -1.38
C LYS A 816 54.63 45.24 -1.64
N MET A 817 53.32 45.24 -1.37
CA MET A 817 52.46 44.15 -1.82
C MET A 817 52.43 44.12 -3.35
N ILE A 818 52.57 42.93 -3.91
CA ILE A 818 52.44 42.72 -5.36
C ILE A 818 50.94 42.65 -5.66
N HIS A 819 50.38 43.74 -6.19
CA HIS A 819 48.98 43.76 -6.62
C HIS A 819 48.84 43.01 -7.95
N ALA A 820 48.19 41.84 -7.91
CA ALA A 820 47.93 41.02 -9.10
C ALA A 820 47.10 41.73 -10.20
N LYS A 821 46.51 42.91 -9.92
CA LYS A 821 45.83 43.74 -10.92
C LYS A 821 46.75 44.60 -11.79
N GLN A 822 48.06 44.70 -11.52
CA GLN A 822 48.93 45.68 -12.21
C GLN A 822 50.04 45.14 -13.13
N ASP A 823 50.35 43.83 -13.14
CA ASP A 823 51.48 43.29 -13.92
C ASP A 823 51.12 42.16 -14.91
N PHE A 824 49.92 42.19 -15.48
CA PHE A 824 49.66 41.53 -16.78
C PHE A 824 49.61 42.60 -17.88
N LYS A 825 50.78 42.96 -18.39
CA LYS A 825 50.93 43.69 -19.65
C LYS A 825 51.80 42.91 -20.61
#